data_AF-A0A7I8VJ44-F1
#
_entry.id   AF-A0A7I8VJ44-F1
#
_cell.length_a   1.000
_cell.length_b   1.000
_cell.length_c   1.000
_cell.angle_alpha   90.00
_cell.angle_beta   90.00
_cell.angle_gamma   90.00
#
_symmetry.space_group_name_H-M   'P 1'
#
loop_
_entity.id
_entity.type
_entity.pdbx_description
1 polymer ?
#
loop_
_entity_poly.entity_id
_entity_poly.type
_entity_poly.pdbx_seq_one_letter_code
_entity_poly.pdbx_strand_id
1 'polypeptide(L)'
;MADHMVVARLFPVSPDENSPNSPTSKKSTSYKIGNSDVKYKLPPPSTMKPYVDTQSGALDTWPAHANNSRTVPIAVSLTKDKQLKVTDESSGKTISHVPKPKFLEQLEKYLKKELQALGVTEVGPSELRLQAHREVFEYLIEDFRTYRPLLSAIKNEYEMMLSYQRNVIRQLEPLKQMIVTVSEQCDQKIMAIRDEEKQEIRDLKGENSRLYQKISEINNEKLELKSQVEKLQDELAVQYLQYRDECDERKLLITEYNNLRYEQEDSMKQNPDLEEDEEEKLKNDPVFLRTALQQARRDEASATQRLNEMIANYGDVIPRRNMEKLQKDYEDIIALHQKLKADFNTALKERQIQDDLYKKTVEERDEYFVNAESLRRSATPRPDWESCADYVAGGATRWKQLSDGKTSKQKVKVLLNEISGAASSDNTGAEYFDGLGTSELIPSYLQYEGKVRNRRLGKRDAALLIKDIWRQKMVKDSENDDNIRSNMADFVKDYLNSRFPAESMVAEWAYNMRDACQRYSHDQKIGLFGFILSGDADEELYHYDYELLENIRSAFIKVDSNNAGSGQLNREEIQEVLKEQFPSWNDDEISNCIKAAISDLDMPKDSSEGFNYSNLFTEDDEGRMGTFCEEILKLLKTERMNYVDDLKTELKDENPVSVKSLKKAFSIVDPEIEIETMLKYLSWVFKIDKEELKTIDSKQDEVTMDFSKLVQRLQLGNIRRVGRKK
;
A
#
# COMPACT_ATOMS: atom_id res chain seq x y z
N MET A 1 45.72 13.54 -15.90
CA MET A 1 45.90 12.36 -15.02
C MET A 1 44.67 11.50 -15.19
N ALA A 2 44.88 10.23 -15.51
CA ALA A 2 43.87 9.32 -16.05
C ALA A 2 42.82 8.93 -15.01
N ASP A 3 41.55 8.99 -15.42
CA ASP A 3 40.39 8.45 -14.71
C ASP A 3 40.44 6.92 -14.71
N HIS A 4 40.62 6.31 -13.53
CA HIS A 4 40.38 4.87 -13.34
C HIS A 4 38.96 4.66 -12.80
N MET A 5 37.99 4.57 -13.71
CA MET A 5 36.69 3.94 -13.46
C MET A 5 36.91 2.43 -13.28
N VAL A 6 36.76 1.94 -12.06
CA VAL A 6 36.61 0.51 -11.77
C VAL A 6 35.16 0.14 -12.09
N VAL A 7 34.96 -0.46 -13.26
CA VAL A 7 33.70 -1.08 -13.67
C VAL A 7 33.54 -2.38 -12.88
N ALA A 8 32.59 -2.41 -11.93
CA ALA A 8 32.14 -3.64 -11.30
C ALA A 8 31.44 -4.51 -12.37
N ARG A 9 32.18 -5.50 -12.89
CA ARG A 9 31.65 -6.53 -13.77
C ARG A 9 30.76 -7.46 -12.94
N LEU A 10 29.49 -7.52 -13.30
CA LEU A 10 28.59 -8.59 -12.87
C LEU A 10 29.19 -9.94 -13.29
N PHE A 11 29.24 -10.87 -12.35
CA PHE A 11 29.69 -12.23 -12.58
C PHE A 11 28.77 -12.94 -13.60
N PRO A 12 29.32 -13.70 -14.55
CA PRO A 12 28.49 -14.52 -15.42
C PRO A 12 27.81 -15.61 -14.57
N VAL A 13 26.49 -15.68 -14.69
CA VAL A 13 25.68 -16.79 -14.17
C VAL A 13 26.21 -18.06 -14.82
N SER A 14 26.88 -18.88 -14.01
CA SER A 14 27.32 -20.22 -14.40
C SER A 14 26.10 -21.06 -14.78
N PRO A 15 26.10 -21.75 -15.93
CA PRO A 15 25.13 -22.80 -16.16
C PRO A 15 25.41 -23.93 -15.18
N ASP A 16 24.37 -24.38 -14.47
CA ASP A 16 24.42 -25.49 -13.53
C ASP A 16 25.12 -26.71 -14.15
N GLU A 17 26.34 -26.97 -13.68
CA GLU A 17 27.06 -28.22 -13.87
C GLU A 17 26.39 -29.31 -13.03
N ASN A 18 25.40 -29.98 -13.60
CA ASN A 18 25.00 -31.33 -13.16
C ASN A 18 25.35 -32.34 -14.26
N SER A 19 26.66 -32.51 -14.51
CA SER A 19 27.21 -33.73 -15.08
C SER A 19 27.64 -34.67 -13.95
N PRO A 20 27.05 -35.86 -13.80
CA PRO A 20 27.62 -36.86 -12.92
C PRO A 20 28.85 -37.47 -13.61
N ASN A 21 30.02 -36.94 -13.27
CA ASN A 21 31.28 -37.65 -13.47
C ASN A 21 31.18 -39.03 -12.81
N SER A 22 31.57 -40.04 -13.58
CA SER A 22 31.57 -41.45 -13.21
C SER A 22 32.19 -41.70 -11.84
N PRO A 23 31.44 -42.28 -10.88
CA PRO A 23 32.07 -42.88 -9.74
C PRO A 23 32.48 -44.31 -10.11
N THR A 24 33.69 -44.70 -9.72
CA THR A 24 33.94 -46.07 -9.26
C THR A 24 33.02 -46.33 -8.06
N SER A 25 31.75 -46.62 -8.33
CA SER A 25 30.73 -46.92 -7.33
C SER A 25 30.32 -48.36 -7.47
N LYS A 26 30.34 -49.05 -6.33
CA LYS A 26 29.77 -50.37 -6.10
C LYS A 26 28.39 -50.45 -6.75
N LYS A 27 28.13 -51.54 -7.48
CA LYS A 27 26.85 -51.85 -8.16
C LYS A 27 25.66 -51.33 -7.34
N SER A 28 25.08 -50.21 -7.78
CA SER A 28 23.86 -49.65 -7.19
C SER A 28 22.72 -50.64 -7.45
N THR A 29 22.17 -51.23 -6.40
CA THR A 29 21.00 -52.11 -6.46
C THR A 29 19.69 -51.33 -6.46
N SER A 30 19.67 -50.06 -6.86
CA SER A 30 18.44 -49.23 -6.87
C SER A 30 18.44 -48.08 -7.90
N TYR A 31 17.25 -47.66 -8.35
CA TYR A 31 16.99 -46.52 -9.25
C TYR A 31 15.88 -45.60 -8.70
N LYS A 32 15.79 -44.35 -9.17
CA LYS A 32 14.75 -43.37 -8.83
C LYS A 32 13.94 -43.02 -10.09
N ILE A 33 12.65 -42.72 -9.94
CA ILE A 33 11.77 -42.29 -11.04
C ILE A 33 11.35 -40.83 -10.81
N GLY A 34 11.69 -39.93 -11.74
CA GLY A 34 11.39 -38.50 -11.64
C GLY A 34 12.02 -37.81 -10.43
N ASN A 35 11.41 -36.70 -9.98
CA ASN A 35 11.80 -35.96 -8.76
C ASN A 35 11.28 -36.63 -7.47
N SER A 36 10.98 -37.93 -7.48
CA SER A 36 10.55 -38.63 -6.27
C SER A 36 11.76 -39.04 -5.41
N ASP A 37 11.62 -38.93 -4.09
CA ASP A 37 12.64 -39.39 -3.15
C ASP A 37 12.65 -40.91 -2.92
N VAL A 38 11.74 -41.62 -3.58
CA VAL A 38 11.57 -43.08 -3.47
C VAL A 38 12.64 -43.80 -4.28
N LYS A 39 13.46 -44.62 -3.60
CA LYS A 39 14.48 -45.48 -4.21
C LYS A 39 13.92 -46.89 -4.46
N TYR A 40 13.76 -47.26 -5.72
CA TYR A 40 13.31 -48.59 -6.15
C TYR A 40 14.49 -49.56 -6.20
N LYS A 41 14.40 -50.75 -5.59
CA LYS A 41 15.47 -51.75 -5.62
C LYS A 41 15.37 -52.65 -6.87
N LEU A 42 16.50 -52.92 -7.52
CA LEU A 42 16.60 -53.88 -8.61
C LEU A 42 16.49 -55.31 -8.04
N PRO A 43 15.75 -56.23 -8.70
CA PRO A 43 15.73 -57.63 -8.32
C PRO A 43 17.15 -58.23 -8.34
N PRO A 44 17.53 -59.09 -7.37
CA PRO A 44 18.84 -59.70 -7.38
C PRO A 44 19.03 -60.57 -8.64
N PRO A 45 20.23 -60.59 -9.25
CA PRO A 45 20.48 -61.31 -10.50
C PRO A 45 20.25 -62.83 -10.43
N SER A 46 20.09 -63.38 -9.22
CA SER A 46 19.81 -64.79 -8.96
C SER A 46 18.32 -65.18 -9.05
N THR A 47 17.41 -64.20 -9.21
CA THR A 47 15.95 -64.44 -9.19
C THR A 47 15.44 -65.02 -10.51
N MET A 48 16.20 -64.90 -11.61
CA MET A 48 15.92 -65.56 -12.88
C MET A 48 16.98 -66.62 -13.18
N LYS A 49 16.85 -67.80 -12.56
CA LYS A 49 17.52 -69.00 -13.06
C LYS A 49 16.61 -69.63 -14.11
N PRO A 50 17.00 -69.69 -15.40
CA PRO A 50 16.26 -70.47 -16.36
C PRO A 50 16.28 -71.94 -15.92
N TYR A 51 15.11 -72.61 -15.91
CA TYR A 51 15.05 -74.07 -15.83
C TYR A 51 15.76 -74.62 -17.06
N VAL A 52 16.96 -75.18 -16.88
CA VAL A 52 17.77 -75.71 -17.98
C VAL A 52 17.24 -77.10 -18.32
N ASP A 53 16.29 -77.18 -19.24
CA ASP A 53 15.99 -78.42 -19.94
C ASP A 53 17.04 -78.59 -21.05
N THR A 54 17.90 -79.59 -20.93
CA THR A 54 19.10 -79.77 -21.77
C THR A 54 18.79 -80.35 -23.16
N GLN A 55 17.77 -79.85 -23.85
CA GLN A 55 17.63 -80.03 -25.29
C GLN A 55 17.07 -78.74 -25.91
N SER A 56 17.87 -78.12 -26.79
CA SER A 56 17.60 -76.90 -27.58
C SER A 56 17.60 -75.56 -26.82
N GLY A 57 18.80 -74.99 -26.61
CA GLY A 57 18.90 -73.58 -26.19
C GLY A 57 20.17 -73.13 -25.49
N ALA A 58 21.35 -73.64 -25.88
CA ALA A 58 22.60 -73.04 -25.42
C ALA A 58 22.77 -71.68 -26.12
N LEU A 59 22.42 -70.58 -25.42
CA LEU A 59 22.89 -69.24 -25.80
C LEU A 59 24.42 -69.28 -25.85
N ASP A 60 24.95 -69.07 -27.04
CA ASP A 60 26.38 -69.09 -27.32
C ASP A 60 27.07 -67.97 -26.52
N THR A 61 27.68 -68.31 -25.38
CA THR A 61 28.26 -67.35 -24.44
C THR A 61 29.69 -67.00 -24.83
N TRP A 62 29.81 -66.16 -25.87
CA TRP A 62 31.10 -65.79 -26.43
C TRP A 62 31.54 -64.35 -26.14
N PRO A 63 32.67 -64.16 -25.44
CA PRO A 63 32.88 -64.54 -24.05
C PRO A 63 32.34 -63.45 -23.10
N ALA A 64 31.37 -63.80 -22.25
CA ALA A 64 30.75 -62.89 -21.28
C ALA A 64 31.66 -62.47 -20.09
N HIS A 65 32.92 -62.92 -20.05
CA HIS A 65 33.82 -62.75 -18.88
C HIS A 65 35.26 -62.30 -19.21
N ALA A 66 35.57 -61.79 -20.41
CA ALA A 66 36.94 -61.40 -20.75
C ALA A 66 37.44 -60.07 -20.11
N ASN A 67 36.55 -59.17 -19.67
CA ASN A 67 36.98 -57.86 -19.15
C ASN A 67 37.38 -57.84 -17.66
N ASN A 68 37.34 -58.98 -16.96
CA ASN A 68 37.73 -59.05 -15.54
C ASN A 68 39.09 -59.72 -15.28
N SER A 69 39.87 -60.05 -16.30
CA SER A 69 41.26 -60.50 -16.08
C SER A 69 42.19 -59.30 -15.98
N ARG A 70 42.79 -59.13 -14.80
CA ARG A 70 43.91 -58.22 -14.52
C ARG A 70 44.92 -58.24 -15.67
N THR A 71 45.53 -57.09 -15.96
CA THR A 71 46.70 -56.96 -16.84
C THR A 71 47.82 -57.88 -16.36
N VAL A 72 47.94 -59.06 -16.94
CA VAL A 72 49.05 -60.00 -16.68
C VAL A 72 50.17 -59.69 -17.68
N PRO A 73 51.44 -59.58 -17.25
CA PRO A 73 52.56 -59.44 -18.17
C PRO A 73 52.65 -60.67 -19.08
N ILE A 74 52.77 -60.41 -20.38
CA ILE A 74 52.76 -61.42 -21.44
C ILE A 74 54.20 -61.63 -21.94
N ALA A 75 54.68 -62.87 -21.93
CA ALA A 75 55.90 -63.26 -22.61
C ALA A 75 55.59 -63.85 -23.99
N VAL A 76 56.27 -63.34 -25.02
CA VAL A 76 56.14 -63.79 -26.40
C VAL A 76 57.41 -64.54 -26.77
N SER A 77 57.28 -65.82 -27.12
CA SER A 77 58.42 -66.64 -27.59
C SER A 77 58.15 -67.22 -28.97
N LEU A 78 59.20 -67.26 -29.80
CA LEU A 78 59.15 -67.83 -31.15
C LEU A 78 59.60 -69.28 -31.07
N THR A 79 58.73 -70.23 -31.42
CA THR A 79 59.12 -71.65 -31.47
C THR A 79 59.98 -71.93 -32.71
N LYS A 80 60.70 -73.07 -32.70
CA LYS A 80 61.60 -73.48 -33.80
C LYS A 80 60.91 -73.58 -35.18
N ASP A 81 59.58 -73.64 -35.19
CA ASP A 81 58.73 -73.67 -36.40
C ASP A 81 58.21 -72.27 -36.82
N LYS A 82 58.82 -71.19 -36.32
CA LYS A 82 58.44 -69.78 -36.60
C LYS A 82 57.01 -69.42 -36.18
N GLN A 83 56.42 -70.12 -35.22
CA GLN A 83 55.11 -69.76 -34.66
C GLN A 83 55.27 -68.95 -33.36
N LEU A 84 54.55 -67.84 -33.29
CA LEU A 84 54.50 -66.96 -32.11
C LEU A 84 53.61 -67.59 -31.04
N LYS A 85 54.21 -68.00 -29.91
CA LYS A 85 53.48 -68.54 -28.76
C LYS A 85 53.44 -67.50 -27.65
N VAL A 86 52.23 -67.06 -27.31
CA VAL A 86 51.94 -66.10 -26.25
C VAL A 86 51.59 -66.86 -24.98
N THR A 87 52.43 -66.72 -23.95
CA THR A 87 52.28 -67.43 -22.67
C THR A 87 52.18 -66.45 -21.52
N ASP A 88 51.31 -66.77 -20.56
CA ASP A 88 51.26 -66.11 -19.25
C ASP A 88 52.52 -66.51 -18.44
N GLU A 89 53.33 -65.52 -18.04
CA GLU A 89 54.57 -65.74 -17.28
C GLU A 89 54.35 -66.44 -15.94
N SER A 90 53.15 -66.34 -15.35
CA SER A 90 52.86 -66.87 -14.02
C SER A 90 52.34 -68.32 -14.01
N SER A 91 51.74 -68.78 -15.11
CA SER A 91 51.02 -70.07 -15.14
C SER A 91 51.40 -70.99 -16.30
N GLY A 92 52.19 -70.53 -17.27
CA GLY A 92 52.69 -71.36 -18.39
C GLY A 92 51.60 -71.90 -19.32
N LYS A 93 50.33 -71.47 -19.18
CA LYS A 93 49.21 -71.91 -20.03
C LYS A 93 49.06 -71.01 -21.26
N THR A 94 48.69 -71.63 -22.37
CA THR A 94 48.36 -70.96 -23.63
C THR A 94 47.03 -70.22 -23.53
N ILE A 95 47.00 -68.93 -23.82
CA ILE A 95 45.79 -68.12 -23.86
C ILE A 95 45.00 -68.50 -25.13
N SER A 96 43.86 -69.18 -24.97
CA SER A 96 42.96 -69.53 -26.07
C SER A 96 42.15 -68.30 -26.48
N HIS A 97 42.54 -67.64 -27.57
CA HIS A 97 41.77 -66.55 -28.14
C HIS A 97 40.54 -67.10 -28.87
N VAL A 98 39.38 -66.66 -28.44
CA VAL A 98 38.06 -67.16 -28.82
C VAL A 98 37.55 -66.15 -29.87
N PRO A 99 37.63 -66.43 -31.21
CA PRO A 99 37.22 -65.52 -32.30
C PRO A 99 35.75 -65.03 -32.28
N LYS A 100 35.55 -63.71 -32.25
CA LYS A 100 34.24 -63.01 -32.16
C LYS A 100 33.18 -63.56 -33.16
N PRO A 101 31.89 -63.64 -32.77
CA PRO A 101 30.84 -64.11 -33.68
C PRO A 101 30.75 -63.23 -34.92
N LYS A 102 30.75 -63.85 -36.11
CA LYS A 102 30.79 -63.14 -37.40
C LYS A 102 29.61 -62.19 -37.60
N PHE A 103 28.43 -62.53 -37.08
CA PHE A 103 27.24 -61.69 -37.16
C PHE A 103 27.35 -60.40 -36.36
N LEU A 104 27.88 -60.46 -35.13
CA LEU A 104 28.14 -59.28 -34.31
C LEU A 104 29.20 -58.37 -34.96
N GLU A 105 30.22 -58.96 -35.58
CA GLU A 105 31.24 -58.21 -36.31
C GLU A 105 30.66 -57.51 -37.56
N GLN A 106 29.67 -58.13 -38.22
CA GLN A 106 28.95 -57.54 -39.34
C GLN A 106 28.07 -56.37 -38.91
N LEU A 107 27.29 -56.51 -37.83
CA LEU A 107 26.45 -55.43 -37.29
C LEU A 107 27.28 -54.25 -36.79
N GLU A 108 28.42 -54.49 -36.13
CA GLU A 108 29.31 -53.41 -35.70
C GLU A 108 29.99 -52.70 -36.87
N LYS A 109 30.37 -53.44 -37.91
CA LYS A 109 30.91 -52.84 -39.15
C LYS A 109 29.83 -52.03 -39.89
N TYR A 110 28.59 -52.53 -39.91
CA TYR A 110 27.45 -51.83 -40.49
C TYR A 110 27.15 -50.54 -39.72
N LEU A 111 27.00 -50.60 -38.40
CA LEU A 111 26.79 -49.43 -37.54
C LEU A 111 27.91 -48.39 -37.70
N LYS A 112 29.18 -48.81 -37.75
CA LYS A 112 30.30 -47.88 -37.99
C LYS A 112 30.23 -47.21 -39.36
N LYS A 113 29.85 -47.95 -40.40
CA LYS A 113 29.65 -47.40 -41.75
C LYS A 113 28.47 -46.43 -41.81
N GLU A 114 27.35 -46.77 -41.20
CA GLU A 114 26.15 -45.91 -41.15
C GLU A 114 26.42 -44.62 -40.36
N LEU A 115 27.06 -44.71 -39.20
CA LEU A 115 27.47 -43.53 -38.43
C LEU A 115 28.49 -42.65 -39.17
N GLN A 116 29.39 -43.26 -39.94
CA GLN A 116 30.34 -42.52 -40.77
C GLN A 116 29.68 -41.89 -42.00
N ALA A 117 28.69 -42.56 -42.61
CA ALA A 117 27.91 -42.04 -43.73
C ALA A 117 27.00 -40.87 -43.31
N LEU A 118 26.41 -40.94 -42.10
CA LEU A 118 25.60 -39.88 -41.51
C LEU A 118 26.44 -38.74 -40.89
N GLY A 119 27.77 -38.86 -40.86
CA GLY A 119 28.67 -37.85 -40.31
C GLY A 119 28.64 -37.70 -38.78
N VAL A 120 27.98 -38.61 -38.04
CA VAL A 120 27.81 -38.53 -36.59
C VAL A 120 28.70 -39.55 -35.89
N THR A 121 30.00 -39.26 -35.81
CA THR A 121 30.98 -40.12 -35.14
C THR A 121 31.10 -39.81 -33.64
N GLU A 122 30.82 -38.57 -33.24
CA GLU A 122 30.89 -38.10 -31.84
C GLU A 122 29.73 -38.62 -30.99
N VAL A 123 30.04 -39.03 -29.76
CA VAL A 123 29.06 -39.55 -28.80
C VAL A 123 28.31 -38.38 -28.17
N GLY A 124 27.16 -38.04 -28.74
CA GLY A 124 26.26 -37.00 -28.21
C GLY A 124 24.79 -37.28 -28.56
N PRO A 125 23.84 -36.56 -27.92
CA PRO A 125 22.43 -36.64 -28.25
C PRO A 125 22.20 -36.19 -29.71
N SER A 126 21.87 -37.12 -30.59
CA SER A 126 21.60 -36.84 -31.99
C SER A 126 20.51 -37.76 -32.50
N GLU A 127 19.51 -37.20 -33.17
CA GLU A 127 18.40 -37.96 -33.76
C GLU A 127 18.88 -38.89 -34.88
N LEU A 128 19.82 -38.42 -35.70
CA LEU A 128 20.43 -39.21 -36.77
C LEU A 128 21.24 -40.38 -36.22
N ARG A 129 21.96 -40.17 -35.11
CA ARG A 129 22.69 -41.24 -34.41
C ARG A 129 21.74 -42.28 -33.82
N LEU A 130 20.66 -41.83 -33.19
CA LEU A 130 19.62 -42.71 -32.64
C LEU A 130 18.97 -43.56 -33.75
N GLN A 131 18.75 -42.98 -34.93
CA GLN A 131 18.19 -43.69 -36.08
C GLN A 131 19.08 -44.84 -36.56
N ALA A 132 20.39 -44.61 -36.73
CA ALA A 132 21.35 -45.67 -37.09
C ALA A 132 21.37 -46.81 -36.04
N HIS A 133 21.27 -46.46 -34.76
CA HIS A 133 21.17 -47.45 -33.69
C HIS A 133 19.83 -48.21 -33.69
N ARG A 134 18.71 -47.57 -34.06
CA ARG A 134 17.40 -48.23 -34.20
C ARG A 134 17.39 -49.26 -35.31
N GLU A 135 17.97 -48.93 -36.47
CA GLU A 135 18.04 -49.83 -37.63
C GLU A 135 18.91 -51.05 -37.32
N VAL A 136 20.08 -50.85 -36.73
CA VAL A 136 20.95 -51.95 -36.27
C VAL A 136 20.26 -52.81 -35.20
N PHE A 137 19.48 -52.20 -34.31
CA PHE A 137 18.72 -52.94 -33.31
C PHE A 137 17.55 -53.73 -33.90
N GLU A 138 16.91 -53.22 -34.97
CA GLU A 138 15.88 -53.98 -35.69
C GLU A 138 16.45 -55.20 -36.38
N TYR A 139 17.59 -55.05 -37.08
CA TYR A 139 18.30 -56.18 -37.67
C TYR A 139 18.75 -57.21 -36.61
N LEU A 140 19.11 -56.76 -35.42
CA LEU A 140 19.43 -57.63 -34.29
C LEU A 140 18.19 -58.40 -33.80
N ILE A 141 17.04 -57.73 -33.69
CA ILE A 141 15.78 -58.34 -33.24
C ILE A 141 15.25 -59.36 -34.24
N GLU A 142 15.35 -59.08 -35.54
CA GLU A 142 14.88 -59.97 -36.61
C GLU A 142 15.57 -61.35 -36.58
N ASP A 143 16.86 -61.39 -36.24
CA ASP A 143 17.64 -62.63 -36.15
C ASP A 143 17.36 -63.46 -34.88
N PHE A 144 16.81 -62.85 -33.82
CA PHE A 144 16.48 -63.55 -32.57
C PHE A 144 15.08 -64.17 -32.58
N ARG A 145 14.94 -65.40 -33.09
CA ARG A 145 13.63 -66.07 -33.20
C ARG A 145 12.85 -66.23 -31.89
N THR A 146 13.52 -66.59 -30.78
CA THR A 146 12.88 -66.89 -29.49
C THR A 146 12.65 -65.66 -28.61
N TYR A 147 13.56 -64.67 -28.67
CA TYR A 147 13.53 -63.48 -27.81
C TYR A 147 12.94 -62.23 -28.49
N ARG A 148 12.63 -62.31 -29.80
CA ARG A 148 12.06 -61.20 -30.59
C ARG A 148 10.83 -60.54 -29.97
N PRO A 149 9.80 -61.25 -29.46
CA PRO A 149 8.63 -60.59 -28.88
C PRO A 149 8.97 -59.71 -27.67
N LEU A 150 9.90 -60.15 -26.81
CA LEU A 150 10.32 -59.39 -25.64
C LEU A 150 11.17 -58.16 -26.02
N LEU A 151 12.14 -58.33 -26.92
CA LEU A 151 12.99 -57.22 -27.37
C LEU A 151 12.19 -56.17 -28.14
N SER A 152 11.21 -56.59 -28.94
CA SER A 152 10.28 -55.69 -29.63
C SER A 152 9.38 -54.93 -28.66
N ALA A 153 8.90 -55.58 -27.58
CA ALA A 153 8.11 -54.92 -26.55
C ALA A 153 8.93 -53.85 -25.81
N ILE A 154 10.18 -54.16 -25.44
CA ILE A 154 11.11 -53.20 -24.80
C ILE A 154 11.40 -52.03 -25.75
N LYS A 155 11.66 -52.29 -27.04
CA LYS A 155 11.86 -51.26 -28.06
C LYS A 155 10.66 -50.31 -28.12
N ASN A 156 9.45 -50.87 -28.19
CA ASN A 156 8.21 -50.11 -28.30
C ASN A 156 8.01 -49.17 -27.10
N GLU A 157 8.27 -49.61 -25.87
CA GLU A 157 8.15 -48.77 -24.67
C GLU A 157 9.09 -47.54 -24.73
N TYR A 158 10.34 -47.73 -25.16
CA TYR A 158 11.27 -46.61 -25.34
C TYR A 158 10.83 -45.68 -26.48
N GLU A 159 10.32 -46.22 -27.59
CA GLU A 159 9.82 -45.42 -28.70
C GLU A 159 8.58 -44.61 -28.33
N MET A 160 7.64 -45.20 -27.59
CA MET A 160 6.48 -44.49 -27.05
C MET A 160 6.92 -43.33 -26.14
N MET A 161 7.83 -43.57 -25.19
CA MET A 161 8.30 -42.50 -24.29
C MET A 161 9.04 -41.38 -25.02
N LEU A 162 9.91 -41.71 -25.99
CA LEU A 162 10.59 -40.72 -26.82
C LEU A 162 9.60 -39.90 -27.66
N SER A 163 8.55 -40.53 -28.19
CA SER A 163 7.49 -39.83 -28.93
C SER A 163 6.72 -38.85 -28.04
N TYR A 164 6.41 -39.26 -26.80
CA TYR A 164 5.74 -38.41 -25.81
C TYR A 164 6.60 -37.19 -25.47
N GLN A 165 7.90 -37.39 -25.19
CA GLN A 165 8.83 -36.29 -24.89
C GLN A 165 8.95 -35.30 -26.05
N ARG A 166 9.00 -35.77 -27.30
CA ARG A 166 9.02 -34.90 -28.49
C ARG A 166 7.76 -34.04 -28.60
N ASN A 167 6.59 -34.61 -28.32
CA ASN A 167 5.33 -33.87 -28.32
C ASN A 167 5.31 -32.80 -27.23
N VAL A 168 5.79 -33.11 -26.01
CA VAL A 168 5.91 -32.13 -24.93
C VAL A 168 6.85 -30.98 -25.31
N ILE A 169 8.01 -31.28 -25.89
CA ILE A 169 8.96 -30.26 -26.36
C ILE A 169 8.31 -29.35 -27.42
N ARG A 170 7.60 -29.92 -28.39
CA ARG A 170 6.88 -29.17 -29.43
C ARG A 170 5.80 -28.24 -28.85
N GLN A 171 5.15 -28.61 -27.75
CA GLN A 171 4.18 -27.76 -27.07
C GLN A 171 4.84 -26.62 -26.27
N LEU A 172 6.07 -26.83 -25.78
CA LEU A 172 6.82 -25.81 -25.03
C LEU A 172 7.43 -24.72 -25.93
N GLU A 173 7.77 -25.03 -27.18
CA GLU A 173 8.33 -24.08 -28.16
C GLU A 173 7.48 -22.79 -28.34
N PRO A 174 6.16 -22.86 -28.61
CA PRO A 174 5.33 -21.66 -28.76
C PRO A 174 5.18 -20.89 -27.45
N LEU A 175 5.20 -21.57 -26.29
CA LEU A 175 5.16 -20.89 -24.99
C LEU A 175 6.43 -20.06 -24.76
N LYS A 176 7.60 -20.57 -25.14
CA LYS A 176 8.85 -19.80 -25.08
C LYS A 176 8.80 -18.57 -25.99
N GLN A 177 8.27 -18.71 -27.21
CA GLN A 177 8.09 -17.58 -28.13
C GLN A 177 7.11 -16.54 -27.57
N MET A 178 5.99 -16.98 -27.00
CA MET A 178 5.01 -16.10 -26.38
C MET A 178 5.62 -15.31 -25.21
N ILE A 179 6.44 -15.94 -24.37
CA ILE A 179 7.16 -15.26 -23.27
C ILE A 179 8.06 -14.14 -23.82
N VAL A 180 8.81 -14.40 -24.91
CA VAL A 180 9.67 -13.38 -25.54
C VAL A 180 8.83 -12.21 -26.06
N THR A 181 7.73 -12.48 -26.76
CA THR A 181 6.84 -11.43 -27.28
C THR A 181 6.22 -10.61 -26.15
N VAL A 182 5.78 -11.25 -25.06
CA VAL A 182 5.24 -10.55 -23.89
C VAL A 182 6.32 -9.71 -23.20
N SER A 183 7.55 -10.21 -23.09
CA SER A 183 8.69 -9.46 -22.56
C SER A 183 8.95 -8.20 -23.39
N GLU A 184 8.97 -8.31 -24.72
CA GLU A 184 9.19 -7.18 -25.62
C GLU A 184 8.05 -6.14 -25.51
N GLN A 185 6.80 -6.60 -25.39
CA GLN A 185 5.65 -5.72 -25.16
C GLN A 185 5.73 -4.99 -23.81
N CYS A 186 6.18 -5.67 -22.75
CA CYS A 186 6.42 -5.05 -21.45
C CYS A 186 7.52 -3.99 -21.54
N ASP A 187 8.63 -4.28 -22.23
CA ASP A 187 9.74 -3.34 -22.41
C ASP A 187 9.30 -2.11 -23.21
N GLN A 188 8.51 -2.29 -24.28
CA GLN A 188 7.94 -1.18 -25.06
C GLN A 188 7.03 -0.29 -24.21
N LYS A 189 6.17 -0.88 -23.37
CA LYS A 189 5.32 -0.12 -22.44
C LYS A 189 6.16 0.67 -21.43
N ILE A 190 7.22 0.05 -20.89
CA ILE A 190 8.13 0.74 -19.96
C ILE A 190 8.84 1.91 -20.64
N MET A 191 9.28 1.76 -21.90
CA MET A 191 9.90 2.86 -22.64
C MET A 191 8.91 4.01 -22.90
N ALA A 192 7.68 3.70 -23.31
CA ALA A 192 6.65 4.72 -23.55
C ALA A 192 6.35 5.54 -22.29
N ILE A 193 6.19 4.87 -21.14
CA ILE A 193 5.96 5.54 -19.85
C ILE A 193 7.15 6.44 -19.49
N ARG A 194 8.40 5.97 -19.69
CA ARG A 194 9.60 6.77 -19.41
C ARG A 194 9.71 8.01 -20.30
N ASP A 195 9.33 7.90 -21.56
CA ASP A 195 9.35 9.04 -22.48
C ASP A 195 8.28 10.08 -22.12
N GLU A 196 7.10 9.64 -21.67
CA GLU A 196 6.05 10.51 -21.15
C GLU A 196 6.50 11.21 -19.85
N GLU A 197 7.04 10.48 -18.88
CA GLU A 197 7.60 11.05 -17.65
C GLU A 197 8.70 12.09 -17.96
N LYS A 198 9.56 11.79 -18.94
CA LYS A 198 10.63 12.72 -19.35
C LYS A 198 10.06 13.98 -20.00
N GLN A 199 8.97 13.88 -20.74
CA GLN A 199 8.28 15.02 -21.31
C GLN A 199 7.63 15.88 -20.21
N GLU A 200 6.92 15.26 -19.27
CA GLU A 200 6.30 15.95 -18.13
C GLU A 200 7.37 16.68 -17.29
N ILE A 201 8.51 16.05 -17.03
CA ILE A 201 9.63 16.70 -16.32
C ILE A 201 10.13 17.93 -17.08
N ARG A 202 10.20 17.91 -18.41
CA ARG A 202 10.61 19.07 -19.22
C ARG A 202 9.59 20.20 -19.10
N ASP A 203 8.30 19.87 -19.18
CA ASP A 203 7.21 20.85 -19.15
C ASP A 203 7.12 21.49 -17.75
N LEU A 204 7.18 20.69 -16.69
CA LEU A 204 7.23 21.18 -15.31
C LEU A 204 8.45 22.05 -15.06
N LYS A 205 9.62 21.72 -15.62
CA LYS A 205 10.81 22.54 -15.50
C LYS A 205 10.65 23.88 -16.23
N GLY A 206 10.00 23.88 -17.39
CA GLY A 206 9.65 25.09 -18.14
C GLY A 206 8.71 26.00 -17.36
N GLU A 207 7.64 25.43 -16.79
CA GLU A 207 6.69 26.18 -15.98
C GLU A 207 7.34 26.73 -14.70
N ASN A 208 8.16 25.93 -14.02
CA ASN A 208 8.87 26.37 -12.83
C ASN A 208 9.81 27.55 -13.14
N SER A 209 10.51 27.50 -14.28
CA SER A 209 11.32 28.64 -14.76
C SER A 209 10.47 29.90 -15.01
N ARG A 210 9.29 29.75 -15.62
CA ARG A 210 8.36 30.87 -15.85
C ARG A 210 7.84 31.46 -14.53
N LEU A 211 7.52 30.62 -13.55
CA LEU A 211 7.08 31.05 -12.23
C LEU A 211 8.19 31.79 -11.48
N TYR A 212 9.44 31.30 -11.53
CA TYR A 212 10.58 32.03 -10.97
C TYR A 212 10.78 33.40 -11.61
N GLN A 213 10.63 33.50 -12.92
CA GLN A 213 10.68 34.77 -13.63
C GLN A 213 9.57 35.71 -13.13
N LYS A 214 8.34 35.21 -12.97
CA LYS A 214 7.23 36.04 -12.48
C LYS A 214 7.42 36.49 -11.03
N ILE A 215 7.94 35.62 -10.17
CA ILE A 215 8.28 35.96 -8.78
C ILE A 215 9.36 37.07 -8.77
N SER A 216 10.36 36.97 -9.65
CA SER A 216 11.38 38.02 -9.79
C SER A 216 10.78 39.35 -10.24
N GLU A 217 9.87 39.34 -11.22
CA GLU A 217 9.17 40.55 -11.69
C GLU A 217 8.40 41.21 -10.56
N ILE A 218 7.56 40.46 -9.84
CA ILE A 218 6.74 40.98 -8.73
C ILE A 218 7.62 41.48 -7.58
N ASN A 219 8.74 40.81 -7.29
CA ASN A 219 9.67 41.26 -6.27
C ASN A 219 10.33 42.60 -6.64
N ASN A 220 10.66 42.78 -7.92
CA ASN A 220 11.20 44.05 -8.42
C ASN A 220 10.14 45.16 -8.33
N GLU A 221 8.90 44.91 -8.75
CA GLU A 221 7.78 45.86 -8.61
C GLU A 221 7.55 46.24 -7.14
N LYS A 222 7.60 45.26 -6.23
CA LYS A 222 7.47 45.50 -4.79
C LYS A 222 8.59 46.40 -4.25
N LEU A 223 9.83 46.18 -4.69
CA LEU A 223 10.97 47.01 -4.31
C LEU A 223 10.80 48.45 -4.82
N GLU A 224 10.34 48.61 -6.06
CA GLU A 224 10.09 49.91 -6.66
C GLU A 224 8.97 50.67 -5.92
N LEU A 225 7.84 50.02 -5.67
CA LEU A 225 6.73 50.60 -4.91
C LEU A 225 7.15 50.97 -3.49
N LYS A 226 7.97 50.14 -2.84
CA LYS A 226 8.49 50.46 -1.49
C LYS A 226 9.36 51.71 -1.51
N SER A 227 10.22 51.88 -2.52
CA SER A 227 11.01 53.10 -2.69
C SER A 227 10.14 54.32 -2.97
N GLN A 228 9.05 54.18 -3.74
CA GLN A 228 8.09 55.26 -3.95
C GLN A 228 7.37 55.66 -2.67
N VAL A 229 6.95 54.69 -1.85
CA VAL A 229 6.33 54.96 -0.55
C VAL A 229 7.28 55.71 0.38
N GLU A 230 8.55 55.31 0.43
CA GLU A 230 9.58 55.98 1.24
C GLU A 230 9.76 57.45 0.80
N LYS A 231 9.84 57.71 -0.52
CA LYS A 231 9.90 59.07 -1.05
C LYS A 231 8.68 59.91 -0.69
N LEU A 232 7.48 59.35 -0.83
CA LEU A 232 6.23 60.05 -0.47
C LEU A 232 6.14 60.33 1.04
N GLN A 233 6.67 59.44 1.88
CA GLN A 233 6.78 59.68 3.33
C GLN A 233 7.71 60.84 3.64
N ASP A 234 8.87 60.92 2.97
CA ASP A 234 9.81 62.03 3.10
C ASP A 234 9.19 63.35 2.63
N GLU A 235 8.53 63.36 1.46
CA GLU A 235 7.83 64.53 0.92
C GLU A 235 6.73 65.00 1.88
N LEU A 236 5.94 64.08 2.43
CA LEU A 236 4.91 64.39 3.40
C LEU A 236 5.50 64.98 4.69
N ALA A 237 6.63 64.45 5.17
CA ALA A 237 7.32 64.98 6.34
C ALA A 237 7.81 66.43 6.10
N VAL A 238 8.33 66.72 4.91
CA VAL A 238 8.72 68.08 4.50
C VAL A 238 7.51 69.01 4.47
N GLN A 239 6.38 68.58 3.90
CA GLN A 239 5.14 69.37 3.86
C GLN A 239 4.60 69.65 5.27
N TYR A 240 4.63 68.67 6.18
CA TYR A 240 4.24 68.88 7.57
C TYR A 240 5.13 69.90 8.28
N LEU A 241 6.44 69.89 8.01
CA LEU A 241 7.35 70.88 8.56
C LEU A 241 7.03 72.28 8.03
N GLN A 242 6.84 72.43 6.71
CA GLN A 242 6.45 73.69 6.07
C GLN A 242 5.15 74.25 6.67
N TYR A 243 4.12 73.42 6.81
CA TYR A 243 2.85 73.83 7.41
C TYR A 243 3.02 74.30 8.86
N ARG A 244 3.88 73.63 9.64
CA ARG A 244 4.18 74.05 11.01
C ARG A 244 4.86 75.41 11.04
N ASP A 245 5.86 75.61 10.19
CA ASP A 245 6.62 76.86 10.12
C ASP A 245 5.71 78.03 9.66
N GLU A 246 4.85 77.83 8.65
CA GLU A 246 3.83 78.80 8.25
C GLU A 246 2.85 79.15 9.39
N CYS A 247 2.43 78.15 10.17
CA CYS A 247 1.56 78.37 11.33
C CYS A 247 2.24 79.23 12.40
N ASP A 248 3.52 79.03 12.64
CA ASP A 248 4.28 79.81 13.61
C ASP A 248 4.53 81.24 13.11
N GLU A 249 4.82 81.43 11.81
CA GLU A 249 4.87 82.76 11.17
C GLU A 249 3.53 83.50 11.28
N ARG A 250 2.41 82.83 11.02
CA ARG A 250 1.07 83.45 11.16
C ARG A 250 0.78 83.89 12.60
N LYS A 251 1.17 83.10 13.61
CA LYS A 251 1.03 83.51 15.02
C LYS A 251 1.85 84.77 15.32
N LEU A 252 3.06 84.85 14.76
CA LEU A 252 3.94 86.00 14.92
C LEU A 252 3.35 87.26 14.24
N LEU A 253 2.80 87.11 13.03
CA LEU A 253 2.11 88.21 12.34
C LEU A 253 0.86 88.70 13.08
N ILE A 254 0.05 87.78 13.62
CA ILE A 254 -1.15 88.14 14.41
C ILE A 254 -0.75 88.92 15.67
N THR A 255 0.33 88.52 16.34
CA THR A 255 0.83 89.25 17.51
C THR A 255 1.33 90.65 17.13
N GLU A 256 2.05 90.80 16.02
CA GLU A 256 2.49 92.11 15.50
C GLU A 256 1.32 93.00 15.08
N TYR A 257 0.33 92.46 14.36
CA TYR A 257 -0.89 93.18 13.95
C TYR A 257 -1.67 93.73 15.15
N ASN A 258 -1.83 92.91 16.20
CA ASN A 258 -2.51 93.35 17.41
C ASN A 258 -1.76 94.48 18.10
N ASN A 259 -0.42 94.43 18.16
CA ASN A 259 0.40 95.50 18.73
C ASN A 259 0.23 96.83 17.95
N LEU A 260 0.30 96.79 16.62
CA LEU A 260 0.10 97.97 15.76
C LEU A 260 -1.30 98.57 15.92
N ARG A 261 -2.32 97.72 16.05
CA ARG A 261 -3.70 98.17 16.28
C ARG A 261 -3.81 98.93 17.61
N TYR A 262 -3.16 98.44 18.68
CA TYR A 262 -3.11 99.15 19.96
C TYR A 262 -2.42 100.52 19.81
N GLU A 263 -1.33 100.62 19.06
CA GLU A 263 -0.63 101.89 18.79
C GLU A 263 -1.47 102.89 17.97
N GLN A 264 -2.24 102.41 16.99
CA GLN A 264 -3.09 103.24 16.14
C GLN A 264 -4.34 103.75 16.89
N GLU A 265 -4.97 102.91 17.72
CA GLU A 265 -6.09 103.31 18.58
C GLU A 265 -5.66 104.36 19.63
N ASP A 266 -4.43 104.30 20.12
CA ASP A 266 -3.87 105.35 20.99
C ASP A 266 -3.58 106.66 20.24
N SER A 267 -3.21 106.58 18.96
CA SER A 267 -2.96 107.76 18.12
C SER A 267 -4.24 108.47 17.68
N MET A 268 -5.31 107.73 17.35
CA MET A 268 -6.60 108.30 16.95
C MET A 268 -7.32 109.04 18.09
N LYS A 269 -7.09 108.64 19.34
CA LYS A 269 -7.60 109.37 20.51
C LYS A 269 -6.99 110.78 20.66
N GLN A 270 -5.96 111.13 19.86
CA GLN A 270 -5.24 112.40 19.98
C GLN A 270 -5.73 113.53 19.02
N ASN A 271 -6.59 113.32 18.00
CA ASN A 271 -7.06 114.41 17.08
C ASN A 271 -8.43 114.14 16.35
N PRO A 272 -9.52 114.92 16.57
CA PRO A 272 -10.86 114.57 16.06
C PRO A 272 -11.74 115.67 15.37
N ASP A 273 -11.24 116.54 14.47
CA ASP A 273 -12.13 117.51 13.76
C ASP A 273 -11.79 117.67 12.27
N LEU A 274 -12.78 117.48 11.38
CA LEU A 274 -13.03 118.15 10.06
C LEU A 274 -13.79 117.22 9.07
N GLU A 275 -15.09 117.41 8.86
CA GLU A 275 -15.84 117.01 7.64
C GLU A 275 -17.32 117.40 7.81
N GLU A 276 -17.85 118.43 7.10
CA GLU A 276 -19.29 118.48 6.71
C GLU A 276 -19.76 119.68 5.82
N ASP A 277 -18.99 120.73 5.53
CA ASP A 277 -19.60 122.03 5.13
C ASP A 277 -19.52 122.51 3.64
N GLU A 278 -19.26 121.65 2.63
CA GLU A 278 -19.01 122.12 1.25
C GLU A 278 -20.12 121.90 0.18
N GLU A 279 -21.13 121.07 0.40
CA GLU A 279 -21.97 120.61 -0.72
C GLU A 279 -23.04 121.58 -1.23
N GLU A 280 -23.53 122.54 -0.43
CA GLU A 280 -24.71 123.32 -0.83
C GLU A 280 -24.44 124.60 -1.63
N LYS A 281 -23.19 125.08 -1.73
CA LYS A 281 -22.89 126.36 -2.40
C LYS A 281 -22.59 126.27 -3.91
N LEU A 282 -22.35 125.07 -4.47
CA LEU A 282 -21.85 124.95 -5.86
C LEU A 282 -22.92 124.89 -6.97
N LYS A 283 -24.21 124.70 -6.66
CA LYS A 283 -25.22 124.37 -7.69
C LYS A 283 -25.63 125.53 -8.63
N ASN A 284 -25.31 126.78 -8.32
CA ASN A 284 -25.64 127.94 -9.17
C ASN A 284 -24.39 128.74 -9.64
N ASP A 285 -23.20 128.16 -9.52
CA ASP A 285 -21.95 128.78 -9.95
C ASP A 285 -21.83 128.75 -11.50
N PRO A 286 -21.53 129.87 -12.18
CA PRO A 286 -21.15 129.89 -13.60
C PRO A 286 -20.06 128.85 -13.97
N VAL A 287 -19.22 128.45 -13.02
CA VAL A 287 -18.26 127.34 -13.19
C VAL A 287 -18.98 126.00 -13.36
N PHE A 288 -20.06 125.72 -12.63
CA PHE A 288 -20.86 124.50 -12.78
C PHE A 288 -21.51 124.41 -14.16
N LEU A 289 -22.00 125.51 -14.72
CA LEU A 289 -22.52 125.54 -16.10
C LEU A 289 -21.42 125.31 -17.14
N ARG A 290 -20.20 125.82 -16.91
CA ARG A 290 -19.02 125.50 -17.75
C ARG A 290 -18.63 124.03 -17.64
N THR A 291 -18.70 123.46 -16.43
CA THR A 291 -18.47 122.04 -16.16
C THR A 291 -19.56 121.18 -16.81
N ALA A 292 -20.82 121.62 -16.82
CA ALA A 292 -21.93 120.96 -17.48
C ALA A 292 -21.80 120.99 -19.02
N LEU A 293 -21.34 122.11 -19.61
CA LEU A 293 -21.04 122.18 -21.04
C LEU A 293 -19.84 121.31 -21.40
N GLN A 294 -18.81 121.30 -20.54
CA GLN A 294 -17.67 120.39 -20.69
C GLN A 294 -18.10 118.92 -20.52
N GLN A 295 -19.08 118.64 -19.66
CA GLN A 295 -19.66 117.32 -19.49
C GLN A 295 -20.50 116.92 -20.71
N ALA A 296 -21.33 117.80 -21.25
CA ALA A 296 -22.08 117.54 -22.48
C ALA A 296 -21.15 117.24 -23.67
N ARG A 297 -20.00 117.92 -23.78
CA ARG A 297 -18.97 117.62 -24.78
C ARG A 297 -18.25 116.29 -24.51
N ARG A 298 -18.03 115.92 -23.25
CA ARG A 298 -17.51 114.59 -22.89
C ARG A 298 -18.52 113.49 -23.18
N ASP A 299 -19.80 113.75 -22.97
CA ASP A 299 -20.88 112.80 -23.24
C ASP A 299 -21.08 112.63 -24.75
N GLU A 300 -20.95 113.69 -25.55
CA GLU A 300 -20.89 113.61 -27.02
C GLU A 300 -19.67 112.79 -27.49
N ALA A 301 -18.50 112.99 -26.90
CA ALA A 301 -17.31 112.19 -27.16
C ALA A 301 -17.49 110.72 -26.73
N SER A 302 -18.16 110.46 -25.60
CA SER A 302 -18.46 109.11 -25.12
C SER A 302 -19.52 108.42 -25.97
N ALA A 303 -20.53 109.14 -26.46
CA ALA A 303 -21.55 108.61 -27.35
C ALA A 303 -20.99 108.29 -28.74
N THR A 304 -20.12 109.15 -29.28
CA THR A 304 -19.39 108.86 -30.53
C THR A 304 -18.40 107.72 -30.37
N GLN A 305 -17.74 107.60 -29.21
CA GLN A 305 -16.92 106.44 -28.87
C GLN A 305 -17.75 105.15 -28.79
N ARG A 306 -18.93 105.17 -28.14
CA ARG A 306 -19.84 104.01 -28.10
C ARG A 306 -20.39 103.65 -29.48
N LEU A 307 -20.67 104.65 -30.34
CA LEU A 307 -21.08 104.40 -31.71
C LEU A 307 -19.96 103.76 -32.52
N ASN A 308 -18.72 104.21 -32.35
CA ASN A 308 -17.54 103.60 -32.98
C ASN A 308 -17.23 102.21 -32.40
N GLU A 309 -17.41 102.00 -31.10
CA GLU A 309 -17.35 100.68 -30.47
C GLU A 309 -18.46 99.77 -31.00
N MET A 310 -19.68 100.27 -31.19
CA MET A 310 -20.77 99.51 -31.79
C MET A 310 -20.45 99.18 -33.27
N ILE A 311 -19.93 100.12 -34.04
CA ILE A 311 -19.50 99.87 -35.43
C ILE A 311 -18.32 98.88 -35.47
N ALA A 312 -17.41 98.91 -34.50
CA ALA A 312 -16.32 97.93 -34.37
C ALA A 312 -16.82 96.55 -33.90
N ASN A 313 -17.79 96.51 -32.98
CA ASN A 313 -18.35 95.28 -32.41
C ASN A 313 -19.31 94.57 -33.38
N TYR A 314 -19.98 95.31 -34.27
CA TYR A 314 -20.91 94.77 -35.27
C TYR A 314 -20.42 94.91 -36.71
N GLY A 315 -19.19 95.40 -36.94
CA GLY A 315 -18.55 95.41 -38.26
C GLY A 315 -18.18 94.01 -38.75
N ASP A 316 -18.05 93.05 -37.82
CA ASP A 316 -17.74 91.66 -38.10
C ASP A 316 -19.01 90.79 -38.07
N VAL A 317 -19.99 91.13 -38.91
CA VAL A 317 -21.06 90.18 -39.23
C VAL A 317 -20.45 89.14 -40.17
N ILE A 318 -20.42 87.87 -39.74
CA ILE A 318 -19.83 86.75 -40.50
C ILE A 318 -20.38 86.79 -41.94
N PRO A 319 -19.53 87.01 -42.96
CA PRO A 319 -19.97 87.01 -44.35
C PRO A 319 -20.71 85.71 -44.64
N ARG A 320 -21.82 85.76 -45.39
CA ARG A 320 -22.66 84.58 -45.67
C ARG A 320 -21.87 83.36 -46.13
N ARG A 321 -20.78 83.56 -46.88
CA ARG A 321 -19.82 82.51 -47.28
C ARG A 321 -19.14 81.81 -46.10
N ASN A 322 -18.76 82.53 -45.06
CA ASN A 322 -18.15 81.98 -43.85
C ASN A 322 -19.20 81.29 -42.98
N MET A 323 -20.44 81.77 -42.96
CA MET A 323 -21.55 81.07 -42.30
C MET A 323 -21.90 79.77 -43.03
N GLU A 324 -21.96 79.77 -44.36
CA GLU A 324 -22.18 78.56 -45.18
C GLU A 324 -21.01 77.58 -45.05
N LYS A 325 -19.76 78.06 -44.96
CA LYS A 325 -18.60 77.21 -44.64
C LYS A 325 -18.70 76.61 -43.24
N LEU A 326 -19.01 77.42 -42.24
CA LEU A 326 -19.14 76.96 -40.86
C LEU A 326 -20.29 75.96 -40.71
N GLN A 327 -21.38 76.17 -41.44
CA GLN A 327 -22.51 75.25 -41.50
C GLN A 327 -22.11 73.93 -42.17
N LYS A 328 -21.35 73.98 -43.27
CA LYS A 328 -20.79 72.78 -43.89
C LYS A 328 -19.83 72.05 -42.97
N ASP A 329 -18.90 72.76 -42.31
CA ASP A 329 -17.97 72.17 -41.35
C ASP A 329 -18.73 71.54 -40.17
N TYR A 330 -19.82 72.17 -39.72
CA TYR A 330 -20.70 71.63 -38.68
C TYR A 330 -21.43 70.36 -39.14
N GLU A 331 -21.95 70.34 -40.38
CA GLU A 331 -22.56 69.15 -41.00
C GLU A 331 -21.53 68.01 -41.15
N ASP A 332 -20.30 68.32 -41.57
CA ASP A 332 -19.19 67.37 -41.67
C ASP A 332 -18.80 66.82 -40.28
N ILE A 333 -18.74 67.67 -39.25
CA ILE A 333 -18.49 67.26 -37.85
C ILE A 333 -19.62 66.36 -37.33
N ILE A 334 -20.88 66.66 -37.65
CA ILE A 334 -22.01 65.79 -37.29
C ILE A 334 -21.87 64.42 -37.95
N ALA A 335 -21.57 64.38 -39.25
CA ALA A 335 -21.37 63.12 -39.96
C ALA A 335 -20.21 62.30 -39.36
N LEU A 336 -19.10 62.97 -39.02
CA LEU A 336 -17.95 62.35 -38.37
C LEU A 336 -18.32 61.83 -36.97
N HIS A 337 -19.08 62.59 -36.19
CA HIS A 337 -19.56 62.17 -34.88
C HIS A 337 -20.51 60.97 -34.97
N GLN A 338 -21.42 60.96 -35.96
CA GLN A 338 -22.30 59.81 -36.20
C GLN A 338 -21.51 58.56 -36.59
N LYS A 339 -20.48 58.70 -37.43
CA LYS A 339 -19.59 57.60 -37.79
C LYS A 339 -18.82 57.08 -36.56
N LEU A 340 -18.21 57.98 -35.79
CA LEU A 340 -17.47 57.62 -34.58
C LEU A 340 -18.38 56.92 -33.55
N LYS A 341 -19.63 57.38 -33.43
CA LYS A 341 -20.63 56.74 -32.57
C LYS A 341 -21.00 55.34 -33.05
N ALA A 342 -21.08 55.12 -34.37
CA ALA A 342 -21.31 53.79 -34.94
C ALA A 342 -20.10 52.86 -34.72
N ASP A 343 -18.88 53.36 -34.91
CA ASP A 343 -17.65 52.62 -34.66
C ASP A 343 -17.52 52.25 -33.16
N PHE A 344 -17.82 53.20 -32.26
CA PHE A 344 -17.84 52.95 -30.82
C PHE A 344 -18.87 51.89 -30.42
N ASN A 345 -20.08 51.93 -31.00
CA ASN A 345 -21.09 50.91 -30.77
C ASN A 345 -20.67 49.53 -31.28
N THR A 346 -19.93 49.47 -32.40
CA THR A 346 -19.38 48.23 -32.93
C THR A 346 -18.31 47.68 -32.00
N ALA A 347 -17.37 48.51 -31.55
CA ALA A 347 -16.35 48.14 -30.57
C ALA A 347 -16.96 47.66 -29.23
N LEU A 348 -18.05 48.28 -28.77
CA LEU A 348 -18.79 47.82 -27.58
C LEU A 348 -19.37 46.42 -27.77
N LYS A 349 -19.94 46.11 -28.95
CA LYS A 349 -20.46 44.77 -29.25
C LYS A 349 -19.33 43.74 -29.33
N GLU A 350 -18.21 44.09 -29.97
CA GLU A 350 -17.03 43.22 -30.02
C GLU A 350 -16.50 42.90 -28.62
N ARG A 351 -16.41 43.92 -27.75
CA ARG A 351 -16.03 43.72 -26.36
C ARG A 351 -17.01 42.82 -25.60
N GLN A 352 -18.32 43.00 -25.78
CA GLN A 352 -19.32 42.13 -25.17
C GLN A 352 -19.16 40.67 -25.62
N ILE A 353 -18.94 40.44 -26.92
CA ILE A 353 -18.68 39.11 -27.46
C ILE A 353 -17.39 38.51 -26.86
N GLN A 354 -16.33 39.31 -26.73
CA GLN A 354 -15.07 38.88 -26.10
C GLN A 354 -15.26 38.53 -24.62
N ASP A 355 -16.03 39.33 -23.87
CA ASP A 355 -16.34 39.05 -22.46
C ASP A 355 -17.13 37.74 -22.32
N ASP A 356 -18.07 37.46 -23.22
CA ASP A 356 -18.85 36.22 -23.22
C ASP A 356 -17.98 35.00 -23.61
N LEU A 357 -17.08 35.14 -24.58
CA LEU A 357 -16.11 34.10 -24.93
C LEU A 357 -15.13 33.82 -23.78
N TYR A 358 -14.66 34.87 -23.10
CA TYR A 358 -13.80 34.73 -21.94
C TYR A 358 -14.49 33.98 -20.81
N LYS A 359 -15.75 34.30 -20.50
CA LYS A 359 -16.55 33.57 -19.50
C LYS A 359 -16.67 32.08 -19.84
N LYS A 360 -17.02 31.75 -21.09
CA LYS A 360 -17.08 30.35 -21.54
C LYS A 360 -15.74 29.62 -21.40
N THR A 361 -14.65 30.29 -21.78
CA THR A 361 -13.30 29.72 -21.66
C THR A 361 -12.92 29.46 -20.20
N VAL A 362 -13.35 30.33 -19.28
CA VAL A 362 -13.16 30.16 -17.84
C VAL A 362 -14.00 28.99 -17.31
N GLU A 363 -15.26 28.87 -17.73
CA GLU A 363 -16.13 27.74 -17.39
C GLU A 363 -15.52 26.41 -17.87
N GLU A 364 -15.09 26.34 -19.13
CA GLU A 364 -14.42 25.15 -19.69
C GLU A 364 -13.15 24.82 -18.91
N ARG A 365 -12.31 25.82 -18.59
CA ARG A 365 -11.11 25.63 -17.77
C ARG A 365 -11.46 25.03 -16.40
N ASP A 366 -12.50 25.53 -15.75
CA ASP A 366 -12.91 25.09 -14.42
C ASP A 366 -13.49 23.67 -14.47
N GLU A 367 -14.25 23.33 -15.51
CA GLU A 367 -14.71 21.97 -15.77
C GLU A 367 -13.53 21.00 -16.00
N TYR A 368 -12.56 21.38 -16.85
CA TYR A 368 -11.36 20.57 -17.06
C TYR A 368 -10.54 20.40 -15.77
N PHE A 369 -10.44 21.45 -14.95
CA PHE A 369 -9.77 21.37 -13.66
C PHE A 369 -10.47 20.38 -12.71
N VAL A 370 -11.80 20.47 -12.58
CA VAL A 370 -12.59 19.55 -11.75
C VAL A 370 -12.48 18.12 -12.26
N ASN A 371 -12.54 17.92 -13.58
CA ASN A 371 -12.37 16.61 -14.20
C ASN A 371 -10.97 16.05 -13.98
N ALA A 372 -9.92 16.86 -14.12
CA ALA A 372 -8.54 16.46 -13.85
C ALA A 372 -8.32 16.16 -12.37
N GLU A 373 -8.89 16.94 -11.46
CA GLU A 373 -8.87 16.71 -10.00
C GLU A 373 -9.57 15.39 -9.65
N SER A 374 -10.74 15.12 -10.26
CA SER A 374 -11.48 13.87 -10.12
C SER A 374 -10.68 12.67 -10.64
N LEU A 375 -10.10 12.80 -11.84
CA LEU A 375 -9.27 11.77 -12.46
C LEU A 375 -7.99 11.51 -11.64
N ARG A 376 -7.39 12.55 -11.06
CA ARG A 376 -6.23 12.43 -10.17
C ARG A 376 -6.58 11.72 -8.85
N ARG A 377 -7.81 11.89 -8.36
CA ARG A 377 -8.32 11.18 -7.19
C ARG A 377 -8.63 9.71 -7.49
N SER A 378 -9.08 9.38 -8.71
CA SER A 378 -9.45 8.02 -9.09
C SER A 378 -8.30 7.19 -9.69
N ALA A 379 -7.32 7.81 -10.37
CA ALA A 379 -6.21 7.13 -11.02
C ALA A 379 -5.13 6.61 -10.04
N THR A 380 -5.03 7.21 -8.86
CA THR A 380 -4.29 6.65 -7.73
C THR A 380 -5.13 6.84 -6.48
N PRO A 381 -5.83 5.80 -5.99
CA PRO A 381 -6.40 5.83 -4.66
C PRO A 381 -5.27 6.22 -3.72
N ARG A 382 -5.39 7.38 -3.08
CA ARG A 382 -4.35 7.84 -2.15
C ARG A 382 -4.24 6.75 -1.10
N PRO A 383 -3.05 6.13 -0.90
CA PRO A 383 -2.89 5.13 0.13
C PRO A 383 -3.39 5.71 1.44
N ASP A 384 -4.15 4.94 2.21
CA ASP A 384 -4.55 5.37 3.52
C ASP A 384 -3.29 5.47 4.39
N TRP A 385 -2.74 6.68 4.46
CA TRP A 385 -1.55 6.92 5.24
C TRP A 385 -1.81 6.74 6.72
N GLU A 386 -3.06 6.79 7.21
CA GLU A 386 -3.34 6.53 8.62
C GLU A 386 -3.09 5.06 8.96
N SER A 387 -3.42 4.12 8.07
CA SER A 387 -3.07 2.69 8.22
C SER A 387 -1.56 2.44 8.35
N CYS A 388 -0.71 3.32 7.83
CA CYS A 388 0.74 3.18 7.96
C CYS A 388 1.21 3.32 9.42
N ALA A 389 0.40 3.95 10.28
CA ALA A 389 0.64 4.00 11.72
C ALA A 389 0.71 2.60 12.37
N ASP A 390 -0.02 1.62 11.81
CA ASP A 390 -0.11 0.27 12.35
C ASP A 390 1.17 -0.55 12.08
N TYR A 391 1.95 -0.14 11.06
CA TYR A 391 3.15 -0.83 10.61
C TYR A 391 4.45 -0.13 11.03
N VAL A 392 4.38 1.07 11.59
CA VAL A 392 5.54 1.84 12.05
C VAL A 392 5.67 1.74 13.57
N ALA A 393 6.84 1.33 14.06
CA ALA A 393 7.10 1.20 15.50
C ALA A 393 6.93 2.56 16.21
N GLY A 394 6.00 2.66 17.16
CA GLY A 394 5.63 3.92 17.82
C GLY A 394 4.27 4.51 17.38
N GLY A 395 3.53 3.81 16.52
CA GLY A 395 2.10 4.04 16.28
C GLY A 395 1.76 5.38 15.61
N ALA A 396 0.50 5.80 15.76
CA ALA A 396 -0.07 6.96 15.09
C ALA A 396 0.64 8.28 15.41
N THR A 397 1.12 8.47 16.63
CA THR A 397 1.83 9.68 17.06
C THR A 397 3.17 9.84 16.35
N ARG A 398 3.97 8.76 16.26
CA ARG A 398 5.26 8.80 15.56
C ARG A 398 5.08 8.86 14.05
N TRP A 399 4.10 8.13 13.51
CA TRP A 399 3.78 8.25 12.10
C TRP A 399 3.34 9.67 11.73
N LYS A 400 2.56 10.33 12.60
CA LYS A 400 2.22 11.74 12.41
C LYS A 400 3.48 12.60 12.39
N GLN A 401 4.38 12.49 13.36
CA GLN A 401 5.66 13.22 13.34
C GLN A 401 6.51 12.95 12.10
N LEU A 402 6.56 11.69 11.65
CA LEU A 402 7.34 11.27 10.48
C LEU A 402 6.68 11.66 9.15
N SER A 403 5.36 11.79 9.10
CA SER A 403 4.60 12.06 7.88
C SER A 403 4.12 13.51 7.78
N ASP A 404 4.21 14.28 8.87
CA ASP A 404 3.78 15.67 8.91
C ASP A 404 4.62 16.54 7.94
N GLY A 405 3.93 17.38 7.17
CA GLY A 405 4.54 18.19 6.12
C GLY A 405 5.15 17.42 4.94
N LYS A 406 5.07 16.08 4.88
CA LYS A 406 5.64 15.28 3.78
C LYS A 406 4.61 14.95 2.71
N THR A 407 5.06 15.00 1.45
CA THR A 407 4.28 14.58 0.28
C THR A 407 4.11 13.07 0.24
N SER A 408 3.08 12.54 -0.45
CA SER A 408 2.84 11.09 -0.56
C SER A 408 4.09 10.31 -1.01
N LYS A 409 4.85 10.83 -1.98
CA LYS A 409 6.12 10.24 -2.45
C LYS A 409 7.20 10.21 -1.38
N GLN A 410 7.25 11.23 -0.52
CA GLN A 410 8.17 11.28 0.62
C GLN A 410 7.71 10.36 1.75
N LYS A 411 6.40 10.24 1.99
CA LYS A 411 5.82 9.27 2.93
C LYS A 411 6.16 7.83 2.53
N VAL A 412 6.09 7.48 1.24
CA VAL A 412 6.58 6.19 0.72
C VAL A 412 8.04 5.95 1.06
N LYS A 413 8.93 6.93 0.84
CA LYS A 413 10.36 6.78 1.14
C LYS A 413 10.63 6.62 2.64
N VAL A 414 9.89 7.35 3.48
CA VAL A 414 9.97 7.23 4.94
C VAL A 414 9.51 5.85 5.40
N LEU A 415 8.40 5.36 4.83
CA LEU A 415 7.88 4.02 5.10
C LEU A 415 8.89 2.95 4.65
N LEU A 416 9.44 3.06 3.44
CA LEU A 416 10.46 2.13 2.93
C LEU A 416 11.73 2.13 3.79
N ASN A 417 12.14 3.28 4.33
CA ASN A 417 13.29 3.38 5.23
C ASN A 417 13.02 2.76 6.61
N GLU A 418 11.79 2.87 7.13
CA GLU A 418 11.36 2.20 8.36
C GLU A 418 11.22 0.68 8.16
N ILE A 419 10.64 0.24 7.04
CA ILE A 419 10.45 -1.19 6.71
C ILE A 419 11.79 -1.87 6.38
N SER A 420 12.69 -1.20 5.67
CA SER A 420 14.01 -1.76 5.29
C SER A 420 15.02 -1.77 6.44
N GLY A 421 14.68 -1.19 7.60
CA GLY A 421 15.58 -1.10 8.75
C GLY A 421 16.85 -0.27 8.49
N ALA A 422 16.91 0.48 7.38
CA ALA A 422 18.11 1.19 6.94
C ALA A 422 18.24 2.61 7.51
N ALA A 423 17.20 3.13 8.18
CA ALA A 423 17.29 4.40 8.89
C ALA A 423 17.46 4.18 10.40
N SER A 424 18.70 4.38 10.83
CA SER A 424 19.09 4.83 12.17
C SER A 424 19.05 3.78 13.28
N SER A 425 20.23 3.20 13.49
CA SER A 425 20.82 2.61 14.71
C SER A 425 20.52 3.31 16.05
N ASP A 426 19.76 4.41 16.09
CA ASP A 426 19.79 5.30 17.26
C ASP A 426 18.46 5.56 17.96
N ASN A 427 17.30 5.00 17.55
CA ASN A 427 16.12 5.02 18.45
C ASN A 427 14.88 4.16 18.08
N THR A 428 15.00 3.03 17.39
CA THR A 428 13.85 2.15 17.09
C THR A 428 13.95 0.78 17.75
N GLY A 429 13.72 0.77 19.07
CA GLY A 429 13.71 -0.43 19.90
C GLY A 429 15.12 -0.95 20.15
N ALA A 430 15.46 -1.16 21.41
CA ALA A 430 16.75 -1.75 21.76
C ALA A 430 16.94 -3.06 20.98
N GLU A 431 18.15 -3.28 20.43
CA GLU A 431 18.54 -4.56 19.79
C GLU A 431 18.31 -5.76 20.73
N TYR A 432 18.22 -5.47 22.02
CA TYR A 432 17.94 -6.41 23.09
C TYR A 432 16.83 -5.85 24.00
N PHE A 433 15.87 -6.67 24.38
CA PHE A 433 15.03 -6.42 25.53
C PHE A 433 15.84 -6.65 26.82
N ASP A 434 15.50 -5.91 27.87
CA ASP A 434 15.97 -6.20 29.22
C ASP A 434 15.01 -7.19 29.88
N GLY A 435 15.55 -8.31 30.35
CA GLY A 435 14.80 -9.30 31.11
C GLY A 435 14.19 -8.68 32.37
N LEU A 436 12.93 -9.01 32.64
CA LEU A 436 12.16 -8.52 33.77
C LEU A 436 12.64 -9.12 35.11
N GLY A 437 13.49 -10.16 35.08
CA GLY A 437 13.98 -10.87 36.26
C GLY A 437 13.23 -12.19 36.49
N THR A 438 13.52 -12.84 37.62
CA THR A 438 13.03 -14.19 37.98
C THR A 438 12.02 -14.21 39.13
N SER A 439 11.43 -13.05 39.45
CA SER A 439 10.43 -12.90 40.53
C SER A 439 9.12 -13.65 40.24
N GLU A 440 8.46 -14.13 41.29
CA GLU A 440 7.12 -14.77 41.23
C GLU A 440 6.02 -13.81 40.77
N LEU A 441 6.23 -12.49 40.88
CA LEU A 441 5.30 -11.47 40.38
C LEU A 441 5.32 -11.35 38.84
N ILE A 442 6.33 -11.91 38.18
CA ILE A 442 6.50 -11.87 36.73
C ILE A 442 5.88 -13.15 36.17
N PRO A 443 5.10 -13.05 35.07
CA PRO A 443 4.53 -14.23 34.42
C PRO A 443 5.58 -15.29 34.13
N SER A 444 5.23 -16.55 34.38
CA SER A 444 6.15 -17.68 34.39
C SER A 444 6.94 -17.84 33.07
N TYR A 445 6.35 -17.48 31.93
CA TYR A 445 6.98 -17.50 30.60
C TYR A 445 7.98 -16.36 30.33
N LEU A 446 8.03 -15.32 31.18
CA LEU A 446 8.95 -14.17 31.03
C LEU A 446 10.03 -14.09 32.10
N GLN A 447 10.03 -15.04 33.03
CA GLN A 447 11.03 -15.13 34.10
C GLN A 447 12.41 -15.40 33.49
N TYR A 448 13.18 -14.36 33.26
CA TYR A 448 14.51 -14.42 32.69
C TYR A 448 15.31 -13.20 33.10
N GLU A 449 16.59 -13.41 33.40
CA GLU A 449 17.52 -12.36 33.80
C GLU A 449 18.59 -12.15 32.72
N GLY A 450 18.81 -10.89 32.34
CA GLY A 450 19.80 -10.51 31.33
C GLY A 450 19.19 -9.98 30.03
N LYS A 451 20.04 -9.78 29.02
CA LYS A 451 19.65 -9.21 27.74
C LYS A 451 19.08 -10.27 26.80
N VAL A 452 17.94 -9.97 26.19
CA VAL A 452 17.20 -10.87 25.30
C VAL A 452 17.16 -10.28 23.90
N ARG A 453 17.64 -10.99 22.89
CA ARG A 453 17.72 -10.44 21.53
C ARG A 453 16.32 -10.13 20.96
N ASN A 454 16.16 -8.96 20.38
CA ASN A 454 14.94 -8.57 19.68
C ASN A 454 15.01 -9.05 18.22
N ARG A 455 14.22 -10.07 17.88
CA ARG A 455 14.09 -10.63 16.52
C ARG A 455 13.13 -9.82 15.64
N ARG A 456 12.39 -8.86 16.22
CA ARG A 456 11.37 -8.07 15.54
C ARG A 456 10.37 -8.97 14.82
N LEU A 457 9.75 -9.88 15.58
CA LEU A 457 8.79 -10.85 15.07
C LEU A 457 7.69 -10.13 14.26
N GLY A 458 7.51 -10.56 13.00
CA GLY A 458 6.51 -10.00 12.10
C GLY A 458 5.10 -10.51 12.40
N LYS A 459 4.07 -9.83 11.89
CA LYS A 459 2.66 -10.18 12.14
C LYS A 459 2.33 -11.61 11.73
N ARG A 460 2.74 -12.04 10.52
CA ARG A 460 2.52 -13.39 10.00
C ARG A 460 3.13 -14.45 10.92
N ASP A 461 4.40 -14.28 11.27
CA ASP A 461 5.12 -15.26 12.10
C ASP A 461 4.54 -15.33 13.52
N ALA A 462 4.10 -14.19 14.07
CA ALA A 462 3.40 -14.14 15.34
C ALA A 462 2.05 -14.88 15.29
N ALA A 463 1.26 -14.66 14.23
CA ALA A 463 -0.02 -15.34 14.04
C ALA A 463 0.14 -16.87 13.92
N LEU A 464 1.12 -17.34 13.14
CA LEU A 464 1.43 -18.77 13.00
C LEU A 464 1.90 -19.40 14.31
N LEU A 465 2.72 -18.67 15.08
CA LEU A 465 3.17 -19.12 16.40
C LEU A 465 2.00 -19.24 17.38
N ILE A 466 1.12 -18.23 17.44
CA ILE A 466 -0.08 -18.23 18.29
C ILE A 466 -1.02 -19.37 17.90
N LYS A 467 -1.23 -19.61 16.60
CA LYS A 467 -2.04 -20.72 16.09
C LYS A 467 -1.48 -22.08 16.52
N ASP A 468 -0.17 -22.27 16.44
CA ASP A 468 0.47 -23.52 16.88
C ASP A 468 0.34 -23.72 18.39
N ILE A 469 0.46 -22.65 19.19
CA ILE A 469 0.25 -22.68 20.64
C ILE A 469 -1.19 -23.13 20.95
N TRP A 470 -2.20 -22.50 20.33
CA TRP A 470 -3.59 -22.90 20.53
C TRP A 470 -3.86 -24.34 20.13
N ARG A 471 -3.35 -24.78 18.97
CA ARG A 471 -3.49 -26.16 18.51
C ARG A 471 -2.92 -27.15 19.52
N GLN A 472 -1.71 -26.92 20.02
CA GLN A 472 -1.09 -27.81 21.01
C GLN A 472 -1.80 -27.74 22.35
N LYS A 473 -2.30 -26.56 22.74
CA LYS A 473 -3.09 -26.40 23.96
C LYS A 473 -4.37 -27.20 23.90
N MET A 474 -5.08 -27.14 22.78
CA MET A 474 -6.34 -27.88 22.60
C MET A 474 -6.14 -29.39 22.68
N VAL A 475 -5.05 -29.91 22.14
CA VAL A 475 -4.69 -31.33 22.27
C VAL A 475 -4.41 -31.66 23.75
N LYS A 476 -3.56 -30.89 24.44
CA LYS A 476 -3.21 -31.14 25.84
C LYS A 476 -4.43 -31.04 26.78
N ASP A 477 -5.29 -30.06 26.56
CA ASP A 477 -6.50 -29.88 27.36
C ASP A 477 -7.54 -30.99 27.08
N SER A 478 -7.58 -31.55 25.86
CA SER A 478 -8.44 -32.70 25.55
C SER A 478 -7.98 -34.02 26.16
N GLU A 479 -6.68 -34.13 26.49
CA GLU A 479 -6.08 -35.29 27.15
C GLU A 479 -6.22 -35.26 28.68
N ASN A 480 -6.61 -34.11 29.26
CA ASN A 480 -6.82 -33.96 30.70
C ASN A 480 -8.23 -34.40 31.12
N ASP A 481 -8.33 -35.50 31.87
CA ASP A 481 -9.60 -36.07 32.35
C ASP A 481 -10.38 -35.18 33.32
N ASP A 482 -9.70 -34.26 34.04
CA ASP A 482 -10.30 -33.44 35.10
C ASP A 482 -11.03 -32.18 34.58
N ASN A 483 -11.00 -31.91 33.26
CA ASN A 483 -11.62 -30.74 32.61
C ASN A 483 -11.17 -29.37 33.18
N ILE A 484 -10.04 -29.36 33.93
CA ILE A 484 -9.40 -28.16 34.48
C ILE A 484 -8.29 -27.74 33.50
N ARG A 485 -8.47 -26.58 32.86
CA ARG A 485 -7.50 -26.02 31.92
C ARG A 485 -6.36 -25.34 32.65
N SER A 486 -5.14 -25.55 32.18
CA SER A 486 -3.97 -24.81 32.67
C SER A 486 -4.01 -23.35 32.21
N ASN A 487 -3.49 -22.44 33.04
CA ASN A 487 -3.36 -21.02 32.65
C ASN A 487 -2.52 -20.90 31.38
N MET A 488 -2.93 -20.03 30.45
CA MET A 488 -2.19 -19.76 29.21
C MET A 488 -0.72 -19.41 29.44
N ALA A 489 -0.40 -18.61 30.47
CA ALA A 489 0.98 -18.22 30.78
C ALA A 489 1.86 -19.44 31.10
N ASP A 490 1.34 -20.38 31.89
CA ASP A 490 2.07 -21.59 32.28
C ASP A 490 2.16 -22.58 31.12
N PHE A 491 1.09 -22.71 30.34
CA PHE A 491 1.10 -23.51 29.12
C PHE A 491 2.15 -23.01 28.11
N VAL A 492 2.24 -21.69 27.89
CA VAL A 492 3.23 -21.10 26.98
C VAL A 492 4.65 -21.34 27.46
N LYS A 493 4.91 -21.30 28.77
CA LYS A 493 6.21 -21.67 29.34
C LYS A 493 6.57 -23.12 29.02
N ASP A 494 5.67 -24.07 29.30
CA ASP A 494 5.87 -25.50 29.02
C ASP A 494 6.10 -25.75 27.53
N TYR A 495 5.32 -25.08 26.68
CA TYR A 495 5.40 -25.16 25.23
C TYR A 495 6.77 -24.68 24.72
N LEU A 496 7.23 -23.50 25.18
CA LEU A 496 8.52 -22.96 24.75
C LEU A 496 9.69 -23.82 25.25
N ASN A 497 9.63 -24.31 26.49
CA ASN A 497 10.63 -25.23 27.05
C ASN A 497 10.69 -26.56 26.29
N SER A 498 9.56 -27.07 25.81
CA SER A 498 9.50 -28.30 25.02
C SER A 498 10.04 -28.09 23.60
N ARG A 499 9.85 -26.88 23.04
CA ARG A 499 10.24 -26.54 21.67
C ARG A 499 11.71 -26.12 21.54
N PHE A 500 12.28 -25.49 22.57
CA PHE A 500 13.64 -24.95 22.53
C PHE A 500 14.52 -25.53 23.65
N PRO A 501 15.72 -26.03 23.32
CA PRO A 501 16.59 -26.70 24.29
C PRO A 501 17.35 -25.75 25.24
N ALA A 502 17.40 -24.45 24.93
CA ALA A 502 18.17 -23.47 25.71
C ALA A 502 17.25 -22.39 26.30
N GLU A 503 17.43 -22.09 27.57
CA GLU A 503 16.66 -21.08 28.31
C GLU A 503 16.77 -19.67 27.69
N SER A 504 17.94 -19.34 27.14
CA SER A 504 18.13 -18.07 26.42
C SER A 504 17.27 -17.97 25.15
N MET A 505 17.03 -19.07 24.45
CA MET A 505 16.13 -19.10 23.28
C MET A 505 14.67 -19.07 23.70
N VAL A 506 14.31 -19.74 24.80
CA VAL A 506 12.97 -19.67 25.40
C VAL A 506 12.62 -18.22 25.73
N ALA A 507 13.52 -17.53 26.45
CA ALA A 507 13.36 -16.12 26.76
C ALA A 507 13.31 -15.25 25.49
N GLU A 508 14.16 -15.52 24.50
CA GLU A 508 14.12 -14.82 23.21
C GLU A 508 12.73 -14.89 22.56
N TRP A 509 12.16 -16.08 22.43
CA TRP A 509 10.83 -16.23 21.83
C TRP A 509 9.71 -15.68 22.71
N ALA A 510 9.79 -15.84 24.03
CA ALA A 510 8.79 -15.32 24.96
C ALA A 510 8.67 -13.78 24.91
N TYR A 511 9.82 -13.07 24.96
CA TYR A 511 9.84 -11.61 24.92
C TYR A 511 9.42 -11.07 23.54
N ASN A 512 9.88 -11.71 22.45
CA ASN A 512 9.47 -11.32 21.10
C ASN A 512 7.98 -11.58 20.84
N MET A 513 7.41 -12.66 21.41
CA MET A 513 5.97 -12.94 21.32
C MET A 513 5.17 -11.91 22.10
N ARG A 514 5.56 -11.58 23.34
CA ARG A 514 4.91 -10.53 24.13
C ARG A 514 4.94 -9.19 23.41
N ASP A 515 6.10 -8.80 22.88
CA ASP A 515 6.26 -7.58 22.10
C ASP A 515 5.38 -7.58 20.84
N ALA A 516 5.32 -8.70 20.11
CA ALA A 516 4.43 -8.83 18.94
C ALA A 516 2.94 -8.73 19.33
N CYS A 517 2.53 -9.33 20.45
CA CYS A 517 1.15 -9.21 20.93
C CYS A 517 0.78 -7.76 21.29
N GLN A 518 1.73 -7.00 21.82
CA GLN A 518 1.54 -5.58 22.11
C GLN A 518 1.50 -4.73 20.83
N ARG A 519 2.41 -4.97 19.88
CA ARG A 519 2.45 -4.22 18.60
C ARG A 519 1.22 -4.49 17.73
N TYR A 520 0.76 -5.73 17.68
CA TYR A 520 -0.38 -6.15 16.87
C TYR A 520 -1.65 -6.32 17.70
N SER A 521 -1.79 -5.61 18.82
CA SER A 521 -2.96 -5.73 19.71
C SER A 521 -4.28 -5.30 19.06
N HIS A 522 -4.22 -4.53 17.97
CA HIS A 522 -5.36 -4.13 17.16
C HIS A 522 -5.97 -5.31 16.38
N ASP A 523 -5.17 -6.32 16.07
CA ASP A 523 -5.63 -7.54 15.43
C ASP A 523 -6.46 -8.37 16.41
N GLN A 524 -7.64 -8.81 16.00
CA GLN A 524 -8.58 -9.45 16.90
C GLN A 524 -8.02 -10.74 17.53
N LYS A 525 -7.35 -11.58 16.74
CA LYS A 525 -6.80 -12.86 17.21
C LYS A 525 -5.57 -12.64 18.08
N ILE A 526 -4.62 -11.83 17.60
CA ILE A 526 -3.36 -11.57 18.30
C ILE A 526 -3.61 -10.79 19.60
N GLY A 527 -4.48 -9.77 19.54
CA GLY A 527 -4.88 -8.99 20.70
C GLY A 527 -5.58 -9.83 21.75
N LEU A 528 -6.58 -10.66 21.35
CA LEU A 528 -7.26 -11.57 22.28
C LEU A 528 -6.27 -12.52 22.96
N PHE A 529 -5.38 -13.15 22.18
CA PHE A 529 -4.33 -14.01 22.73
C PHE A 529 -3.43 -13.25 23.72
N GLY A 530 -3.00 -12.02 23.39
CA GLY A 530 -2.19 -11.20 24.28
C GLY A 530 -2.87 -10.86 25.61
N PHE A 531 -4.18 -10.57 25.59
CA PHE A 531 -4.97 -10.34 26.81
C PHE A 531 -5.16 -11.61 27.63
N ILE A 532 -5.40 -12.76 26.99
CA ILE A 532 -5.49 -14.06 27.66
C ILE A 532 -4.14 -14.42 28.29
N LEU A 533 -3.04 -14.23 27.56
CA LEU A 533 -1.68 -14.50 28.03
C LEU A 533 -1.28 -13.63 29.24
N SER A 534 -1.83 -12.42 29.33
CA SER A 534 -1.63 -11.52 30.47
C SER A 534 -2.60 -11.78 31.63
N GLY A 535 -3.60 -12.64 31.44
CA GLY A 535 -4.65 -12.93 32.43
C GLY A 535 -5.69 -11.81 32.59
N ASP A 536 -5.81 -10.95 31.57
CA ASP A 536 -6.75 -9.83 31.48
C ASP A 536 -8.05 -10.20 30.77
N ALA A 537 -8.01 -11.19 29.86
CA ALA A 537 -9.17 -11.73 29.16
C ALA A 537 -9.45 -13.19 29.52
N ASP A 538 -10.72 -13.57 29.47
CA ASP A 538 -11.17 -14.94 29.73
C ASP A 538 -10.81 -15.83 28.53
N GLU A 539 -10.10 -16.92 28.78
CA GLU A 539 -9.73 -17.89 27.75
C GLU A 539 -10.95 -18.53 27.09
N GLU A 540 -12.07 -18.63 27.81
CA GLU A 540 -13.32 -19.17 27.29
C GLU A 540 -13.83 -18.39 26.06
N LEU A 541 -13.43 -17.12 25.89
CA LEU A 541 -13.76 -16.35 24.69
C LEU A 541 -13.22 -17.01 23.42
N TYR A 542 -11.97 -17.49 23.46
CA TYR A 542 -11.36 -18.14 22.30
C TYR A 542 -12.08 -19.45 21.97
N HIS A 543 -12.32 -20.29 22.98
CA HIS A 543 -12.98 -21.59 22.81
C HIS A 543 -14.41 -21.42 22.30
N TYR A 544 -15.15 -20.46 22.83
CA TYR A 544 -16.47 -20.14 22.32
C TYR A 544 -16.41 -19.70 20.86
N ASP A 545 -15.55 -18.74 20.52
CA ASP A 545 -15.48 -18.20 19.17
C ASP A 545 -15.12 -19.30 18.16
N TYR A 546 -14.23 -20.22 18.55
CA TYR A 546 -13.88 -21.40 17.77
C TYR A 546 -15.06 -22.39 17.62
N GLU A 547 -15.68 -22.80 18.72
CA GLU A 547 -16.80 -23.75 18.73
C GLU A 547 -18.01 -23.22 17.94
N LEU A 548 -18.29 -21.93 18.06
CA LEU A 548 -19.34 -21.27 17.30
C LEU A 548 -19.09 -21.34 15.80
N LEU A 549 -17.89 -21.00 15.34
CA LEU A 549 -17.57 -21.05 13.91
C LEU A 549 -17.65 -22.49 13.38
N GLU A 550 -17.23 -23.48 14.16
CA GLU A 550 -17.41 -24.91 13.84
C GLU A 550 -18.88 -25.33 13.85
N ASN A 551 -19.71 -24.78 14.74
CA ASN A 551 -21.15 -25.03 14.76
C ASN A 551 -21.85 -24.45 13.52
N ILE A 552 -21.51 -23.24 13.09
CA ILE A 552 -22.03 -22.63 11.86
C ILE A 552 -21.60 -23.47 10.66
N ARG A 553 -20.31 -23.86 10.59
CA ARG A 553 -19.79 -24.73 9.55
C ARG A 553 -20.53 -26.08 9.52
N SER A 554 -20.77 -26.67 10.68
CA SER A 554 -21.52 -27.92 10.82
C SER A 554 -22.99 -27.78 10.40
N ALA A 555 -23.61 -26.63 10.67
CA ALA A 555 -24.96 -26.32 10.21
C ALA A 555 -25.03 -26.21 8.68
N PHE A 556 -24.05 -25.54 8.06
CA PHE A 556 -23.93 -25.51 6.59
C PHE A 556 -23.78 -26.90 5.98
N ILE A 557 -22.92 -27.76 6.56
CA ILE A 557 -22.75 -29.15 6.11
C ILE A 557 -24.06 -29.93 6.23
N LYS A 558 -24.83 -29.75 7.32
CA LYS A 558 -26.14 -30.40 7.50
C LYS A 558 -27.13 -29.98 6.43
N VAL A 559 -27.25 -28.68 6.13
CA VAL A 559 -28.16 -28.17 5.10
C VAL A 559 -27.76 -28.68 3.71
N ASP A 560 -26.46 -28.62 3.37
CA ASP A 560 -25.95 -29.13 2.08
C ASP A 560 -26.18 -30.65 1.94
N SER A 561 -26.00 -31.42 3.02
CA SER A 561 -26.26 -32.87 3.00
C SER A 561 -27.73 -33.22 2.70
N ASN A 562 -28.66 -32.33 3.07
CA ASN A 562 -30.08 -32.50 2.74
C ASN A 562 -30.39 -32.09 1.29
N ASN A 563 -29.58 -31.19 0.70
CA ASN A 563 -29.75 -30.60 -0.63
C ASN A 563 -28.72 -31.13 -1.66
N ALA A 564 -28.49 -32.45 -1.64
CA ALA A 564 -27.64 -33.22 -2.58
C ALA A 564 -26.11 -33.21 -2.36
N GLY A 565 -25.59 -32.54 -1.33
CA GLY A 565 -24.17 -32.63 -0.94
C GLY A 565 -23.21 -32.07 -1.98
N SER A 566 -23.54 -30.90 -2.52
CA SER A 566 -22.82 -30.26 -3.62
C SER A 566 -21.60 -29.47 -3.16
N GLY A 567 -21.46 -29.21 -1.85
CA GLY A 567 -20.47 -28.30 -1.30
C GLY A 567 -20.82 -26.83 -1.51
N GLN A 568 -22.05 -26.53 -1.96
CA GLN A 568 -22.54 -25.18 -2.22
C GLN A 568 -23.88 -24.93 -1.52
N LEU A 569 -24.07 -23.70 -1.04
CA LEU A 569 -25.34 -23.25 -0.45
C LEU A 569 -25.83 -21.99 -1.16
N ASN A 570 -27.14 -21.86 -1.33
CA ASN A 570 -27.75 -20.65 -1.86
C ASN A 570 -27.84 -19.55 -0.78
N ARG A 571 -28.08 -18.31 -1.23
CA ARG A 571 -28.16 -17.15 -0.34
C ARG A 571 -29.23 -17.32 0.74
N GLU A 572 -30.39 -17.83 0.36
CA GLU A 572 -31.53 -18.05 1.26
C GLU A 572 -31.18 -19.07 2.35
N GLU A 573 -30.47 -20.14 1.98
CA GLU A 573 -30.06 -21.21 2.90
C GLU A 573 -29.05 -20.69 3.93
N ILE A 574 -28.08 -19.88 3.51
CA ILE A 574 -27.14 -19.22 4.43
C ILE A 574 -27.89 -18.27 5.37
N GLN A 575 -28.85 -17.50 4.84
CA GLN A 575 -29.64 -16.58 5.63
C GLN A 575 -30.48 -17.32 6.68
N GLU A 576 -31.10 -18.44 6.33
CA GLU A 576 -31.87 -19.27 7.26
C GLU A 576 -31.00 -19.84 8.38
N VAL A 577 -29.82 -20.38 8.05
CA VAL A 577 -28.88 -20.89 9.06
C VAL A 577 -28.43 -19.78 10.01
N LEU A 578 -28.09 -18.59 9.49
CA LEU A 578 -27.69 -17.46 10.34
C LEU A 578 -28.84 -16.97 11.22
N LYS A 579 -30.09 -16.95 10.73
CA LYS A 579 -31.27 -16.61 11.53
C LYS A 579 -31.57 -17.62 12.63
N GLU A 580 -31.34 -18.91 12.35
CA GLU A 580 -31.52 -19.98 13.33
C GLU A 580 -30.45 -19.90 14.43
N GLN A 581 -29.19 -19.68 14.05
CA GLN A 581 -28.08 -19.57 15.01
C GLN A 581 -28.09 -18.25 15.79
N PHE A 582 -28.56 -17.15 15.20
CA PHE A 582 -28.60 -15.82 15.82
C PHE A 582 -29.98 -15.15 15.70
N PRO A 583 -30.96 -15.57 16.53
CA PRO A 583 -32.30 -14.98 16.50
C PRO A 583 -32.36 -13.50 16.92
N SER A 584 -31.30 -12.98 17.56
CA SER A 584 -31.18 -11.57 17.95
C SER A 584 -30.75 -10.65 16.81
N TRP A 585 -30.16 -11.19 15.75
CA TRP A 585 -29.61 -10.38 14.67
C TRP A 585 -30.71 -9.87 13.74
N ASN A 586 -30.59 -8.60 13.35
CA ASN A 586 -31.49 -8.00 12.38
C ASN A 586 -31.12 -8.39 10.93
N ASP A 587 -32.04 -8.14 9.99
CA ASP A 587 -31.82 -8.49 8.59
C ASP A 587 -30.62 -7.74 7.96
N ASP A 588 -30.27 -6.55 8.47
CA ASP A 588 -29.11 -5.77 8.00
C ASP A 588 -27.77 -6.39 8.43
N GLU A 589 -27.68 -6.89 9.67
CA GLU A 589 -26.52 -7.60 10.21
C GLU A 589 -26.28 -8.90 9.44
N ILE A 590 -27.33 -9.68 9.20
CA ILE A 590 -27.24 -10.91 8.40
C ILE A 590 -26.87 -10.58 6.95
N SER A 591 -27.43 -9.50 6.39
CA SER A 591 -27.07 -9.01 5.05
C SER A 591 -25.60 -8.60 4.97
N ASN A 592 -25.02 -8.04 6.02
CA ASN A 592 -23.59 -7.70 6.07
C ASN A 592 -22.71 -8.95 6.09
N CYS A 593 -23.09 -10.01 6.83
CA CYS A 593 -22.41 -11.30 6.76
C CYS A 593 -22.46 -11.89 5.34
N ILE A 594 -23.61 -11.82 4.66
CA ILE A 594 -23.74 -12.30 3.27
C ILE A 594 -22.86 -11.48 2.32
N LYS A 595 -22.79 -10.15 2.47
CA LYS A 595 -21.89 -9.31 1.67
C LYS A 595 -20.42 -9.68 1.89
N ALA A 596 -20.03 -10.00 3.13
CA ALA A 596 -18.69 -10.47 3.44
C ALA A 596 -18.42 -11.83 2.76
N ALA A 597 -19.38 -12.76 2.79
CA ALA A 597 -19.28 -14.03 2.06
C ALA A 597 -19.16 -13.85 0.53
N ILE A 598 -19.89 -12.91 -0.07
CA ILE A 598 -19.77 -12.57 -1.50
C ILE A 598 -18.36 -12.03 -1.81
N SER A 599 -17.82 -11.20 -0.92
CA SER A 599 -16.47 -10.63 -1.07
C SER A 599 -15.39 -11.70 -0.96
N ASP A 600 -15.50 -12.63 -0.01
CA ASP A 600 -14.52 -13.71 0.18
C ASP A 600 -14.46 -14.68 -1.00
N LEU A 601 -15.59 -14.87 -1.69
CA LEU A 601 -15.71 -15.77 -2.83
C LEU A 601 -15.55 -15.07 -4.19
N ASP A 602 -15.22 -13.77 -4.20
CA ASP A 602 -15.13 -12.93 -5.40
C ASP A 602 -16.35 -13.06 -6.35
N MET A 603 -17.55 -13.22 -5.77
CA MET A 603 -18.76 -13.43 -6.57
C MET A 603 -19.34 -12.12 -7.10
N PRO A 604 -19.90 -12.09 -8.33
CA PRO A 604 -20.68 -10.96 -8.82
C PRO A 604 -21.88 -10.70 -7.90
N LYS A 605 -22.18 -9.43 -7.60
CA LYS A 605 -23.26 -9.03 -6.69
C LYS A 605 -24.65 -9.57 -7.06
N ASP A 606 -24.87 -9.85 -8.35
CA ASP A 606 -26.12 -10.36 -8.92
C ASP A 606 -26.06 -11.84 -9.32
N SER A 607 -24.99 -12.56 -8.95
CA SER A 607 -24.87 -13.99 -9.26
C SER A 607 -25.85 -14.82 -8.43
N SER A 608 -26.58 -15.71 -9.10
CA SER A 608 -27.40 -16.75 -8.45
C SER A 608 -26.62 -18.05 -8.24
N GLU A 609 -25.29 -18.01 -8.37
CA GLU A 609 -24.42 -19.16 -8.11
C GLU A 609 -24.39 -19.50 -6.61
N GLY A 610 -24.26 -20.79 -6.31
CA GLY A 610 -24.16 -21.28 -4.94
C GLY A 610 -22.81 -20.92 -4.31
N PHE A 611 -22.84 -20.51 -3.05
CA PHE A 611 -21.68 -20.17 -2.24
C PHE A 611 -20.91 -21.43 -1.89
N ASN A 612 -19.65 -21.53 -2.31
CA ASN A 612 -18.75 -22.59 -1.83
C ASN A 612 -18.38 -22.32 -0.36
N TYR A 613 -19.18 -22.84 0.56
CA TYR A 613 -19.06 -22.55 1.98
C TYR A 613 -17.76 -23.08 2.60
N SER A 614 -17.11 -24.08 1.99
CA SER A 614 -15.84 -24.60 2.51
C SER A 614 -14.74 -23.53 2.50
N ASN A 615 -14.73 -22.66 1.49
CA ASN A 615 -13.74 -21.59 1.34
C ASN A 615 -13.98 -20.43 2.32
N LEU A 616 -15.21 -20.24 2.82
CA LEU A 616 -15.52 -19.17 3.80
C LEU A 616 -14.81 -19.38 5.14
N PHE A 617 -14.46 -20.62 5.47
CA PHE A 617 -13.78 -20.99 6.71
C PHE A 617 -12.31 -21.35 6.50
N THR A 618 -11.73 -21.11 5.32
CA THR A 618 -10.29 -21.29 5.12
C THR A 618 -9.53 -20.07 5.59
N GLU A 619 -8.33 -20.29 6.09
CA GLU A 619 -7.40 -19.22 6.44
C GLU A 619 -6.44 -18.97 5.27
N ASP A 620 -6.05 -17.71 5.06
CA ASP A 620 -5.04 -17.34 4.06
C ASP A 620 -3.63 -17.78 4.48
N ASP A 621 -2.64 -17.59 3.60
CA ASP A 621 -1.23 -17.90 3.87
C ASP A 621 -0.66 -17.12 5.08
N GLU A 622 -1.37 -16.11 5.56
CA GLU A 622 -1.02 -15.30 6.73
C GLU A 622 -1.75 -15.73 8.01
N GLY A 623 -2.63 -16.73 7.94
CA GLY A 623 -3.44 -17.23 9.06
C GLY A 623 -4.66 -16.35 9.39
N ARG A 624 -5.02 -15.40 8.51
CA ARG A 624 -6.25 -14.60 8.64
C ARG A 624 -7.43 -15.40 8.15
N MET A 625 -8.58 -15.19 8.80
CA MET A 625 -9.83 -15.81 8.36
C MET A 625 -10.42 -14.98 7.23
N GLY A 626 -11.33 -15.58 6.45
CA GLY A 626 -12.16 -14.81 5.52
C GLY A 626 -12.94 -13.70 6.23
N THR A 627 -13.25 -12.63 5.50
CA THR A 627 -14.03 -11.49 5.98
C THR A 627 -15.40 -11.91 6.53
N PHE A 628 -15.96 -13.02 6.04
CA PHE A 628 -17.18 -13.62 6.57
C PHE A 628 -17.06 -14.00 8.05
N CYS A 629 -16.03 -14.77 8.42
CA CYS A 629 -15.81 -15.14 9.82
C CYS A 629 -15.47 -13.93 10.67
N GLU A 630 -14.68 -12.98 10.15
CA GLU A 630 -14.35 -11.74 10.87
C GLU A 630 -15.59 -10.91 11.18
N GLU A 631 -16.53 -10.77 10.24
CA GLU A 631 -17.76 -9.99 10.46
C GLU A 631 -18.66 -10.65 11.52
N ILE A 632 -18.80 -11.98 11.52
CA ILE A 632 -19.53 -12.72 12.57
C ILE A 632 -18.93 -12.44 13.95
N LEU A 633 -17.61 -12.59 14.09
CA LEU A 633 -16.94 -12.37 15.38
C LEU A 633 -17.02 -10.90 15.83
N LYS A 634 -17.01 -9.96 14.88
CA LYS A 634 -17.19 -8.54 15.14
C LYS A 634 -18.61 -8.19 15.60
N LEU A 635 -19.65 -8.80 15.01
CA LEU A 635 -21.02 -8.65 15.48
C LEU A 635 -21.18 -9.16 16.92
N LEU A 636 -20.62 -10.32 17.23
CA LEU A 636 -20.63 -10.86 18.61
C LEU A 636 -19.90 -9.98 19.62
N LYS A 637 -18.76 -9.42 19.22
CA LYS A 637 -18.04 -8.45 20.04
C LYS A 637 -18.92 -7.22 20.29
N THR A 638 -19.66 -6.76 19.29
CA THR A 638 -20.57 -5.60 19.40
C THR A 638 -21.75 -5.91 20.32
N GLU A 639 -22.38 -7.08 20.19
CA GLU A 639 -23.44 -7.54 21.11
C GLU A 639 -22.95 -7.60 22.56
N ARG A 640 -21.74 -8.13 22.78
CA ARG A 640 -21.12 -8.14 24.12
C ARG A 640 -20.92 -6.72 24.65
N MET A 641 -20.36 -5.82 23.85
CA MET A 641 -20.13 -4.42 24.27
C MET A 641 -21.45 -3.72 24.61
N ASN A 642 -22.49 -3.91 23.79
CA ASN A 642 -23.83 -3.38 24.04
C ASN A 642 -24.42 -3.92 25.36
N TYR A 643 -24.24 -5.21 25.65
CA TYR A 643 -24.69 -5.79 26.90
C TYR A 643 -23.94 -5.22 28.11
N VAL A 644 -22.62 -5.02 28.00
CA VAL A 644 -21.83 -4.37 29.03
C VAL A 644 -22.25 -2.91 29.23
N ASP A 645 -22.60 -2.19 28.17
CA ASP A 645 -23.09 -0.81 28.26
C ASP A 645 -24.49 -0.72 28.90
N ASP A 646 -25.37 -1.68 28.63
CA ASP A 646 -26.65 -1.82 29.35
C ASP A 646 -26.39 -2.04 30.87
N LEU A 647 -25.41 -2.88 31.24
CA LEU A 647 -25.02 -3.10 32.64
C LEU A 647 -24.41 -1.85 33.29
N LYS A 648 -23.57 -1.08 32.57
CA LYS A 648 -23.04 0.20 33.06
C LYS A 648 -24.18 1.18 33.38
N THR A 649 -25.17 1.24 32.50
CA THR A 649 -26.31 2.14 32.66
C THR A 649 -27.10 1.81 33.92
N GLU A 650 -27.30 0.52 34.22
CA GLU A 650 -27.99 0.09 35.43
C GLU A 650 -27.17 0.30 36.71
N LEU A 651 -25.84 0.21 36.63
CA LEU A 651 -24.92 0.45 37.76
C LEU A 651 -24.76 1.94 38.14
N LYS A 652 -25.24 2.89 37.32
CA LYS A 652 -25.33 4.33 37.62
C LYS A 652 -24.05 4.94 38.24
N ASP A 653 -22.89 4.60 37.69
CA ASP A 653 -21.56 5.07 38.13
C ASP A 653 -21.21 4.77 39.60
N GLU A 654 -21.78 3.71 40.19
CA GLU A 654 -21.37 3.22 41.51
C GLU A 654 -19.87 2.90 41.52
N ASN A 655 -19.10 3.54 42.40
CA ASN A 655 -17.68 3.24 42.58
C ASN A 655 -17.29 3.32 44.08
N PRO A 656 -16.81 2.24 44.71
CA PRO A 656 -16.56 0.90 44.16
C PRO A 656 -17.83 0.05 44.04
N VAL A 657 -17.90 -0.83 43.04
CA VAL A 657 -19.06 -1.68 42.76
C VAL A 657 -18.99 -2.96 43.59
N SER A 658 -20.08 -3.33 44.25
CA SER A 658 -20.17 -4.61 44.98
C SER A 658 -20.68 -5.77 44.14
N VAL A 659 -20.39 -6.99 44.60
CA VAL A 659 -20.95 -8.24 44.02
C VAL A 659 -22.49 -8.20 44.00
N LYS A 660 -23.12 -7.64 45.04
CA LYS A 660 -24.60 -7.55 45.15
C LYS A 660 -25.17 -6.58 44.13
N SER A 661 -24.54 -5.42 43.96
CA SER A 661 -24.94 -4.42 42.96
C SER A 661 -24.83 -4.97 41.55
N LEU A 662 -23.73 -5.66 41.21
CA LEU A 662 -23.57 -6.29 39.89
C LEU A 662 -24.55 -7.46 39.68
N LYS A 663 -24.79 -8.30 40.70
CA LYS A 663 -25.80 -9.38 40.66
C LYS A 663 -27.19 -8.83 40.35
N LYS A 664 -27.55 -7.71 41.00
CA LYS A 664 -28.82 -7.01 40.75
C LYS A 664 -28.89 -6.43 39.34
N ALA A 665 -27.81 -5.81 38.86
CA ALA A 665 -27.74 -5.27 37.50
C ALA A 665 -27.94 -6.38 36.46
N PHE A 666 -27.30 -7.53 36.62
CA PHE A 666 -27.53 -8.71 35.76
C PHE A 666 -29.00 -9.16 35.77
N SER A 667 -29.63 -9.29 36.94
CA SER A 667 -31.05 -9.70 37.03
C SER A 667 -32.03 -8.70 36.41
N ILE A 668 -31.67 -7.41 36.36
CA ILE A 668 -32.52 -6.36 35.77
C ILE A 668 -32.35 -6.33 34.25
N VAL A 669 -31.10 -6.34 33.77
CA VAL A 669 -30.79 -6.23 32.34
C VAL A 669 -31.10 -7.54 31.61
N ASP A 670 -30.86 -8.69 32.23
CA ASP A 670 -31.11 -10.02 31.67
C ASP A 670 -31.91 -10.90 32.65
N PRO A 671 -33.26 -10.77 32.67
CA PRO A 671 -34.09 -11.55 33.58
C PRO A 671 -34.10 -13.07 33.31
N GLU A 672 -33.66 -13.50 32.13
CA GLU A 672 -33.63 -14.91 31.71
C GLU A 672 -32.29 -15.58 32.02
N ILE A 673 -31.33 -14.84 32.59
CA ILE A 673 -30.03 -15.40 32.93
C ILE A 673 -30.13 -16.47 34.02
N GLU A 674 -29.53 -17.63 33.76
CA GLU A 674 -29.42 -18.70 34.76
C GLU A 674 -28.47 -18.29 35.90
N ILE A 675 -28.80 -18.72 37.12
CA ILE A 675 -28.00 -18.39 38.32
C ILE A 675 -26.57 -18.94 38.18
N GLU A 676 -26.40 -20.12 37.58
CA GLU A 676 -25.08 -20.73 37.39
C GLU A 676 -24.21 -19.93 36.41
N THR A 677 -24.80 -19.45 35.31
CA THR A 677 -24.15 -18.57 34.33
C THR A 677 -23.79 -17.22 34.93
N MET A 678 -24.70 -16.63 35.72
CA MET A 678 -24.44 -15.40 36.45
C MET A 678 -23.28 -15.57 37.44
N LEU A 679 -23.22 -16.69 38.18
CA LEU A 679 -22.12 -17.00 39.09
C LEU A 679 -20.80 -17.19 38.33
N LYS A 680 -20.80 -17.77 37.12
CA LYS A 680 -19.61 -17.84 36.25
C LYS A 680 -19.12 -16.43 35.90
N TYR A 681 -20.00 -15.51 35.50
CA TYR A 681 -19.62 -14.14 35.19
C TYR A 681 -19.07 -13.38 36.41
N LEU A 682 -19.71 -13.52 37.57
CA LEU A 682 -19.22 -12.92 38.82
C LEU A 682 -17.87 -13.48 39.25
N SER A 683 -17.65 -14.80 39.09
CA SER A 683 -16.38 -15.46 39.40
C SER A 683 -15.23 -14.91 38.56
N TRP A 684 -15.48 -14.68 37.27
CA TRP A 684 -14.53 -14.05 36.36
C TRP A 684 -14.22 -12.60 36.76
N VAL A 685 -15.26 -11.78 36.93
CA VAL A 685 -15.12 -10.35 37.21
C VAL A 685 -14.36 -10.12 38.51
N PHE A 686 -14.74 -10.81 39.59
CA PHE A 686 -14.13 -10.60 40.91
C PHE A 686 -12.90 -11.48 41.18
N LYS A 687 -12.60 -12.48 40.34
CA LYS A 687 -11.58 -13.53 40.60
C LYS A 687 -11.80 -14.22 41.94
N ILE A 688 -13.03 -14.68 42.16
CA ILE A 688 -13.47 -15.40 43.37
C ILE A 688 -14.04 -16.75 42.93
N ASP A 689 -13.77 -17.81 43.69
CA ASP A 689 -14.32 -19.13 43.41
C ASP A 689 -15.86 -19.14 43.50
N LYS A 690 -16.49 -19.94 42.63
CA LYS A 690 -17.95 -20.05 42.56
C LYS A 690 -18.58 -20.47 43.89
N GLU A 691 -17.91 -21.33 44.66
CA GLU A 691 -18.40 -21.78 45.96
C GLU A 691 -18.31 -20.69 47.02
N GLU A 692 -17.30 -19.82 46.96
CA GLU A 692 -17.18 -18.67 47.85
C GLU A 692 -18.26 -17.62 47.54
N LEU A 693 -18.57 -17.38 46.26
CA LEU A 693 -19.64 -16.47 45.80
C LEU A 693 -21.03 -16.86 46.31
N LYS A 694 -21.31 -18.16 46.50
CA LYS A 694 -22.58 -18.62 47.10
C LYS A 694 -22.71 -18.25 48.58
N THR A 695 -21.59 -18.06 49.28
CA THR A 695 -21.54 -17.75 50.73
C THR A 695 -21.41 -16.25 51.03
N ILE A 696 -21.11 -15.42 50.03
CA ILE A 696 -20.90 -13.97 50.18
C ILE A 696 -22.19 -13.22 50.59
N ASP A 697 -23.38 -13.78 50.33
CA ASP A 697 -24.64 -13.20 50.80
C ASP A 697 -24.74 -13.15 52.35
N SER A 698 -23.89 -13.89 53.08
CA SER A 698 -23.92 -14.01 54.56
C SER A 698 -22.75 -13.33 55.30
N LYS A 699 -21.70 -12.86 54.63
CA LYS A 699 -20.50 -12.27 55.27
C LYS A 699 -20.59 -10.74 55.32
N GLN A 700 -20.06 -10.14 56.40
CA GLN A 700 -20.05 -8.68 56.63
C GLN A 700 -19.04 -7.91 55.75
N ASP A 701 -18.11 -8.60 55.09
CA ASP A 701 -17.16 -8.00 54.16
C ASP A 701 -17.70 -8.04 52.73
N GLU A 702 -18.11 -6.88 52.22
CA GLU A 702 -18.59 -6.72 50.85
C GLU A 702 -17.38 -6.64 49.91
N VAL A 703 -17.15 -7.69 49.12
CA VAL A 703 -16.10 -7.66 48.09
C VAL A 703 -16.49 -6.64 47.04
N THR A 704 -15.61 -5.66 46.81
CA THR A 704 -15.86 -4.54 45.92
C THR A 704 -14.72 -4.38 44.90
N MET A 705 -15.05 -3.82 43.73
CA MET A 705 -14.10 -3.57 42.66
C MET A 705 -14.26 -2.16 42.10
N ASP A 706 -13.15 -1.52 41.76
CA ASP A 706 -13.14 -0.23 41.08
C ASP A 706 -13.89 -0.31 39.74
N PHE A 707 -14.79 0.65 39.49
CA PHE A 707 -15.72 0.61 38.36
C PHE A 707 -15.02 0.45 37.01
N SER A 708 -13.91 1.18 36.80
CA SER A 708 -13.12 1.11 35.56
C SER A 708 -12.57 -0.29 35.30
N LYS A 709 -12.04 -0.95 36.34
CA LYS A 709 -11.48 -2.30 36.27
C LYS A 709 -12.56 -3.35 36.06
N LEU A 710 -13.72 -3.18 36.69
CA LEU A 710 -14.88 -4.05 36.51
C LEU A 710 -15.39 -4.00 35.06
N VAL A 711 -15.55 -2.80 34.50
CA VAL A 711 -15.93 -2.62 33.09
C VAL A 711 -14.94 -3.31 32.16
N GLN A 712 -13.63 -3.09 32.37
CA GLN A 712 -12.61 -3.71 31.54
C GLN A 712 -12.72 -5.24 31.56
N ARG A 713 -12.93 -5.84 32.74
CA ARG A 713 -13.12 -7.29 32.89
C ARG A 713 -14.40 -7.81 32.26
N LEU A 714 -15.49 -7.05 32.34
CA LEU A 714 -16.75 -7.40 31.66
C LEU A 714 -16.57 -7.43 30.14
N GLN A 715 -15.87 -6.44 29.57
CA GLN A 715 -15.61 -6.34 28.13
C GLN A 715 -14.73 -7.47 27.59
N LEU A 716 -13.79 -7.96 28.43
CA LEU A 716 -12.83 -9.03 28.11
C LEU A 716 -13.25 -10.41 28.67
N GLY A 717 -14.47 -10.54 29.21
CA GLY A 717 -15.02 -11.81 29.67
C GLY A 717 -15.91 -12.48 28.63
N ASN A 718 -16.11 -13.79 28.72
CA ASN A 718 -17.13 -14.49 27.92
C ASN A 718 -18.54 -14.25 28.49
N ILE A 719 -19.02 -13.02 28.35
CA ILE A 719 -20.30 -12.55 28.89
C ILE A 719 -21.25 -12.26 27.75
N ARG A 720 -22.44 -12.87 27.81
CA ARG A 720 -23.48 -12.77 26.78
C ARG A 720 -24.84 -12.62 27.45
N ARG A 721 -25.72 -11.91 26.75
CA ARG A 721 -27.13 -11.82 27.11
C ARG A 721 -27.82 -13.11 26.67
N VAL A 722 -28.56 -13.73 27.58
CA VAL A 722 -29.33 -14.96 27.31
C VAL A 722 -30.72 -14.59 26.80
N GLY A 723 -31.40 -13.65 27.45
CA GLY A 723 -32.74 -13.24 27.06
C GLY A 723 -32.79 -12.16 25.98
N ARG A 724 -33.94 -12.07 25.29
CA ARG A 724 -34.17 -10.99 24.30
C ARG A 724 -34.22 -9.62 24.99
N LYS A 725 -33.67 -8.60 24.34
CA LYS A 725 -33.81 -7.21 24.78
C LYS A 725 -35.29 -6.81 24.74
N LYS A 726 -35.84 -6.45 25.89
CA LYS A 726 -37.21 -5.91 26.00
C LYS A 726 -37.27 -4.48 25.52
#